data_AF-A0A354GU70-F1
#
_entry.id   AF-A0A354GU70-F1
#
_cell.length_a   1.000
_cell.length_b   1.000
_cell.length_c   1.000
_cell.angle_alpha   90.00
_cell.angle_beta   90.00
_cell.angle_gamma   90.00
#
_symmetry.space_group_name_H-M   'P 1'
#
loop_
_entity.id
_entity.type
_entity.pdbx_description
1 polymer ?
#
loop_
_entity_poly.entity_id
_entity_poly.type
_entity_poly.pdbx_seq_one_letter_code
_entity_poly.pdbx_strand_id
1 'polypeptide(L)'
;TWPARGAPAVVEEPNGEAVVYFAAGIWPFMGVFLHALDARTGAVRWTNDGDGSLYIKQPHQVDAFAGVAPQGQLAVVGDRLLVPCGRSVPACYDRRTGKLLHFRLADDSKYGGGANVVAGRTFFVNGDSAFDLATGNFLGVVGDHAFLAGDLLYASTPAELRAYDAVQGGTHTLTPRNMLSSTKAWHPLLTIPLPGVQALTVAGSRLYAAAAGTVIAVERPLTAGKPRIVWQAAIEGRPVHLLAADGRLFVSTREGRLYCFGPDPGEAMTHPLAVADDEPADDWPDKARDLLARAGVHDGYCIAWGVGSGRLITELIHQSRLHIIAVEPDADKAEAFRSEMCKAGLYGDRVAVVAASPDEVRLPAFLAELMVSEDLSSAGVIVDANFLAKSFASLRPYGGAAFFPIGGEDQAQIAGLVGAGSLASAKVRTAGEWMVLSREGPLPGAADWTHEHADAANTRVSRDQIVRAPLGMLWFGGPSHDGILPRHGHGPQPQVVGGRLFIEGVDFLRAVDVYTGRLLWEARLPGLGDAYDNTFHQAGANAGGSNYVSTTDGIYIAYKAVCVRLDPATGAKTASFSMPSFPNEKTPPVWDWITVAGDVLIGGANPASAARKGDASPVSSSKRLVALDRNTGRPLWTLEAKTSFRHNAVCIGAGRLYAIDRPSSDQLDWLKRRGDSPAAKPRLIAVDLRSGKELWKATDGVFGAWLSYSEKYDILIEAGRNARDTLSDEPKGMRAYRGDHGNPLWFQPKYTGPAMIHGGMVLHDGGGCNLHTGAATMRDDPLTGVSMEWAWSRNYGCNTPAASENLLTFRSGAAGYYDLVNDGGTGNLGGFRSSCTNNLIVADGVLNAPDYTRGCTCSYQNQASLALAPMADAEEWTFFTAREVKGVVRRVGLNLGAPGCRRGDDGTLWMEYPPVGGPAPRLAVSVSPTNPDWFRRHTSQVTGDGPSWVGASGAKNLRSLTLTLSRNAGPARAYTVRLMFTEPDDLRGGRRVFDVALQGRPVLKEFDVNEDAGGRDRSVTKEFRGVRIGRDLTVTLTPAGPDTTSAPLLCGVEVTAEGW
;
A
#
# COMPACT_ATOMS: atom_id res chain seq x y z
N THR A 1 1.75 5.28 -16.56
CA THR A 1 1.24 3.96 -17.00
C THR A 1 2.09 2.88 -16.38
N TRP A 2 1.48 1.77 -15.99
CA TRP A 2 2.20 0.59 -15.49
C TRP A 2 2.74 -0.22 -16.67
N PRO A 3 3.89 -0.92 -16.52
CA PRO A 3 4.35 -1.85 -17.55
C PRO A 3 3.33 -2.99 -17.73
N ALA A 4 3.24 -3.50 -18.96
CA ALA A 4 2.52 -4.74 -19.25
C ALA A 4 3.12 -5.89 -18.43
N ARG A 5 2.26 -6.71 -17.82
CA ARG A 5 2.64 -7.83 -16.95
C ARG A 5 1.65 -8.98 -17.12
N GLY A 6 2.06 -10.16 -16.66
CA GLY A 6 1.18 -11.32 -16.50
C GLY A 6 1.20 -12.33 -17.66
N ALA A 7 2.33 -12.43 -18.37
CA ALA A 7 2.53 -13.35 -19.50
C ALA A 7 1.36 -13.33 -20.51
N PRO A 8 1.42 -12.47 -21.54
CA PRO A 8 0.33 -12.28 -22.49
C PRO A 8 -0.20 -13.61 -23.05
N ALA A 9 -1.53 -13.75 -23.10
CA ALA A 9 -2.18 -14.90 -23.71
C ALA A 9 -2.57 -14.55 -25.16
N VAL A 10 -2.15 -15.38 -26.12
CA VAL A 10 -2.49 -15.19 -27.53
C VAL A 10 -3.46 -16.28 -27.96
N VAL A 11 -4.52 -15.90 -28.67
CA VAL A 11 -5.52 -16.81 -29.23
C VAL A 11 -5.64 -16.54 -30.72
N GLU A 12 -5.47 -17.58 -31.52
CA GLU A 12 -5.84 -17.56 -32.93
C GLU A 12 -7.32 -17.94 -33.07
N GLU A 13 -8.08 -17.06 -33.69
CA GLU A 13 -9.49 -17.26 -33.97
C GLU A 13 -9.68 -18.13 -35.23
N PRO A 14 -10.81 -18.83 -35.37
CA PRO A 14 -11.09 -19.65 -36.57
C PRO A 14 -11.06 -18.90 -37.89
N ASN A 15 -11.23 -17.57 -37.86
CA ASN A 15 -11.15 -16.70 -39.03
C ASN A 15 -9.70 -16.25 -39.38
N GLY A 16 -8.70 -16.74 -38.65
CA GLY A 16 -7.27 -16.43 -38.87
C GLY A 16 -6.79 -15.15 -38.18
N GLU A 17 -7.67 -14.42 -37.48
CA GLU A 17 -7.28 -13.31 -36.62
C GLU A 17 -6.56 -13.82 -35.37
N ALA A 18 -5.67 -13.01 -34.81
CA ALA A 18 -5.02 -13.33 -33.55
C ALA A 18 -5.28 -12.21 -32.54
N VAL A 19 -5.67 -12.58 -31.32
CA VAL A 19 -5.95 -11.64 -30.22
C VAL A 19 -4.93 -11.88 -29.13
N VAL A 20 -4.27 -10.81 -28.67
CA VAL A 20 -3.38 -10.83 -27.51
C VAL A 20 -4.08 -10.18 -26.31
N TYR A 21 -4.07 -10.89 -25.19
CA TYR A 21 -4.61 -10.44 -23.91
C TYR A 21 -3.48 -10.21 -22.92
N PHE A 22 -3.46 -9.05 -22.26
CA PHE A 22 -2.49 -8.77 -21.20
C PHE A 22 -3.04 -7.74 -20.22
N ALA A 23 -2.44 -7.68 -19.04
CA ALA A 23 -2.76 -6.69 -18.03
C ALA A 23 -1.62 -5.70 -17.81
N ALA A 24 -1.94 -4.51 -17.33
CA ALA A 24 -0.99 -3.53 -16.79
C ALA A 24 -1.49 -3.05 -15.42
N GLY A 25 -0.58 -2.95 -14.46
CA GLY A 25 -0.88 -2.62 -13.07
C GLY A 25 -1.08 -3.85 -12.18
N ILE A 26 -0.68 -3.73 -10.90
CA ILE A 26 -0.80 -4.79 -9.89
C ILE A 26 -1.45 -4.31 -8.57
N TRP A 27 -1.65 -3.00 -8.48
CA TRP A 27 -2.20 -2.33 -7.31
C TRP A 27 -3.56 -1.75 -7.70
N PRO A 28 -4.67 -2.32 -7.23
CA PRO A 28 -6.01 -1.88 -7.61
C PRO A 28 -6.21 -0.35 -7.47
N PHE A 29 -5.72 0.25 -6.38
CA PHE A 29 -5.82 1.70 -6.13
C PHE A 29 -4.96 2.58 -7.08
N MET A 30 -4.10 1.99 -7.91
CA MET A 30 -3.34 2.69 -8.95
C MET A 30 -3.96 2.51 -10.34
N GLY A 31 -5.11 1.84 -10.42
CA GLY A 31 -5.70 1.36 -11.66
C GLY A 31 -5.09 0.04 -12.13
N VAL A 32 -5.95 -0.78 -12.73
CA VAL A 32 -5.58 -2.00 -13.42
C VAL A 32 -6.25 -1.99 -14.79
N PHE A 33 -5.46 -2.27 -15.82
CA PHE A 33 -5.85 -2.19 -17.21
C PHE A 33 -5.72 -3.58 -17.82
N LEU A 34 -6.84 -4.16 -18.27
CA LEU A 34 -6.86 -5.40 -19.03
C LEU A 34 -7.15 -5.08 -20.48
N HIS A 35 -6.27 -5.50 -21.38
CA HIS A 35 -6.36 -5.22 -22.81
C HIS A 35 -6.63 -6.49 -23.60
N ALA A 36 -7.42 -6.34 -24.65
CA ALA A 36 -7.39 -7.22 -25.81
C ALA A 36 -7.01 -6.41 -27.03
N LEU A 37 -5.91 -6.78 -27.67
CA LEU A 37 -5.45 -6.18 -28.91
C LEU A 37 -5.50 -7.19 -30.04
N ASP A 38 -5.68 -6.72 -31.26
CA ASP A 38 -5.28 -7.48 -32.42
C ASP A 38 -3.75 -7.71 -32.38
N ALA A 39 -3.33 -8.96 -32.36
CA ALA A 39 -1.94 -9.33 -32.12
C ALA A 39 -1.00 -8.96 -33.29
N ARG A 40 -1.53 -8.71 -34.48
CA ARG A 40 -0.74 -8.35 -35.68
C ARG A 40 -0.60 -6.84 -35.83
N THR A 41 -1.66 -6.10 -35.52
CA THR A 41 -1.72 -4.64 -35.75
C THR A 41 -1.55 -3.81 -34.50
N GLY A 42 -1.74 -4.39 -33.31
CA GLY A 42 -1.78 -3.67 -32.04
C GLY A 42 -3.08 -2.88 -31.82
N ALA A 43 -4.06 -2.97 -32.72
CA ALA A 43 -5.32 -2.26 -32.59
C ALA A 43 -6.11 -2.72 -31.36
N VAL A 44 -6.57 -1.79 -30.54
CA VAL A 44 -7.36 -2.10 -29.33
C VAL A 44 -8.72 -2.63 -29.75
N ARG A 45 -9.05 -3.86 -29.33
CA ARG A 45 -10.41 -4.42 -29.44
C ARG A 45 -11.28 -3.98 -28.28
N TRP A 46 -10.74 -4.08 -27.08
CA TRP A 46 -11.35 -3.53 -25.86
C TRP A 46 -10.29 -3.30 -24.79
N THR A 47 -10.65 -2.45 -23.82
CA THR A 47 -9.89 -2.24 -22.59
C THR A 47 -10.87 -2.20 -21.43
N ASN A 48 -10.59 -2.99 -20.38
CA ASN A 48 -11.24 -2.85 -19.08
C ASN A 48 -10.27 -2.15 -18.13
N ASP A 49 -10.68 -0.98 -17.68
CA ASP A 49 -9.94 -0.08 -16.82
C ASP A 49 -10.77 0.41 -15.61
N GLY A 50 -11.93 -0.21 -15.36
CA GLY A 50 -12.86 0.17 -14.28
C GLY A 50 -12.84 -0.73 -13.04
N ASP A 51 -12.16 -1.88 -13.12
CA ASP A 51 -12.21 -2.93 -12.09
C ASP A 51 -11.09 -2.86 -11.05
N GLY A 52 -10.27 -1.80 -11.07
CA GLY A 52 -9.27 -1.50 -10.02
C GLY A 52 -9.86 -0.92 -8.74
N SER A 53 -11.05 -0.32 -8.84
CA SER A 53 -11.67 0.48 -7.77
C SER A 53 -13.07 -0.02 -7.42
N LEU A 54 -13.25 -1.32 -7.23
CA LEU A 54 -14.51 -1.95 -6.83
C LEU A 54 -14.72 -1.90 -5.30
N TYR A 55 -15.91 -1.52 -4.86
CA TYR A 55 -16.32 -1.67 -3.46
C TYR A 55 -16.86 -3.09 -3.23
N ILE A 56 -16.01 -3.98 -2.72
CA ILE A 56 -16.30 -5.42 -2.60
C ILE A 56 -15.87 -5.96 -1.25
N LYS A 57 -16.40 -7.12 -0.89
CA LYS A 57 -15.92 -7.87 0.27
C LYS A 57 -14.47 -8.30 0.07
N GLN A 58 -13.66 -8.01 1.07
CA GLN A 58 -12.29 -8.46 1.26
C GLN A 58 -12.25 -9.73 2.12
N PRO A 59 -11.09 -10.40 2.24
CA PRO A 59 -10.90 -11.46 3.23
C PRO A 59 -11.45 -11.04 4.61
N HIS A 60 -12.09 -11.98 5.31
CA HIS A 60 -12.93 -11.74 6.50
C HIS A 60 -14.33 -11.17 6.26
N GLN A 61 -14.82 -11.13 5.01
CA GLN A 61 -16.19 -10.71 4.66
C GLN A 61 -16.49 -9.27 5.06
N VAL A 62 -15.50 -8.39 4.90
CA VAL A 62 -15.58 -6.96 5.22
C VAL A 62 -15.48 -6.16 3.93
N ASP A 63 -16.37 -5.19 3.73
CA ASP A 63 -16.34 -4.33 2.55
C ASP A 63 -15.16 -3.35 2.57
N ALA A 64 -14.58 -3.09 1.41
CA ALA A 64 -13.59 -2.02 1.16
C ALA A 64 -13.40 -1.79 -0.34
N PHE A 65 -12.85 -0.65 -0.71
CA PHE A 65 -12.34 -0.44 -2.06
C PHE A 65 -11.14 -1.36 -2.34
N ALA A 66 -11.23 -2.12 -3.42
CA ALA A 66 -10.18 -2.97 -3.96
C ALA A 66 -10.50 -3.31 -5.41
N GLY A 67 -9.93 -4.38 -5.94
CA GLY A 67 -10.19 -4.79 -7.31
C GLY A 67 -9.36 -6.01 -7.67
N VAL A 68 -9.30 -6.29 -8.97
CA VAL A 68 -8.43 -7.31 -9.53
C VAL A 68 -6.98 -6.84 -9.43
N ALA A 69 -6.03 -7.75 -9.17
CA ALA A 69 -4.60 -7.43 -9.04
C ALA A 69 -3.77 -8.41 -9.88
N PRO A 70 -3.73 -8.26 -11.21
CA PRO A 70 -3.21 -9.26 -12.14
C PRO A 70 -1.76 -9.64 -11.88
N GLN A 71 -1.51 -10.91 -11.60
CA GLN A 71 -0.19 -11.48 -11.36
C GLN A 71 -0.19 -12.97 -11.74
N GLY A 72 0.70 -13.34 -12.65
CA GLY A 72 0.77 -14.72 -13.17
C GLY A 72 0.32 -14.81 -14.61
N GLN A 73 0.21 -16.03 -15.14
CA GLN A 73 -0.07 -16.31 -16.54
C GLN A 73 -1.58 -16.29 -16.81
N LEU A 74 -2.01 -15.44 -17.75
CA LEU A 74 -3.41 -15.41 -18.19
C LEU A 74 -3.76 -16.73 -18.90
N ALA A 75 -4.95 -17.25 -18.65
CA ALA A 75 -5.44 -18.48 -19.30
C ALA A 75 -6.74 -18.22 -20.04
N VAL A 76 -6.85 -18.72 -21.28
CA VAL A 76 -8.07 -18.63 -22.08
C VAL A 76 -8.71 -20.01 -22.22
N VAL A 77 -10.02 -20.08 -22.00
CA VAL A 77 -10.83 -21.28 -22.25
C VAL A 77 -12.19 -20.91 -22.81
N GLY A 78 -12.47 -21.31 -24.05
CA GLY A 78 -13.69 -20.91 -24.76
C GLY A 78 -13.81 -19.39 -24.83
N ASP A 79 -14.88 -18.82 -24.27
CA ASP A 79 -15.12 -17.37 -24.20
C ASP A 79 -14.68 -16.73 -22.87
N ARG A 80 -13.93 -17.47 -22.04
CA ARG A 80 -13.44 -17.01 -20.72
C ARG A 80 -11.97 -16.65 -20.77
N LEU A 81 -11.63 -15.55 -20.12
CA LEU A 81 -10.27 -15.13 -19.82
C LEU A 81 -10.09 -15.14 -18.30
N LEU A 82 -9.22 -16.03 -17.80
CA LEU A 82 -8.87 -16.13 -16.40
C LEU A 82 -7.62 -15.30 -16.14
N VAL A 83 -7.74 -14.37 -15.19
CA VAL A 83 -6.69 -13.44 -14.80
C VAL A 83 -6.26 -13.79 -13.37
N PRO A 84 -5.13 -14.49 -13.17
CA PRO A 84 -4.65 -14.80 -11.83
C PRO A 84 -4.27 -13.53 -11.07
N CYS A 85 -4.47 -13.55 -9.75
CA CYS A 85 -4.43 -12.35 -8.90
C CYS A 85 -3.46 -12.49 -7.73
N GLY A 86 -2.30 -13.11 -7.97
CA GLY A 86 -1.30 -13.33 -6.93
C GLY A 86 -1.81 -14.34 -5.92
N ARG A 87 -1.91 -13.96 -4.65
CA ARG A 87 -2.37 -14.87 -3.58
C ARG A 87 -3.88 -15.13 -3.56
N SER A 88 -4.67 -14.49 -4.41
CA SER A 88 -6.12 -14.73 -4.50
C SER A 88 -6.50 -15.58 -5.71
N VAL A 89 -7.71 -16.15 -5.66
CA VAL A 89 -8.36 -16.80 -6.79
C VAL A 89 -8.35 -15.88 -8.03
N PRO A 90 -8.23 -16.42 -9.26
CA PRO A 90 -8.30 -15.65 -10.49
C PRO A 90 -9.66 -14.94 -10.67
N ALA A 91 -9.62 -13.76 -11.28
CA ALA A 91 -10.82 -13.12 -11.81
C ALA A 91 -11.17 -13.72 -13.19
N CYS A 92 -12.46 -13.87 -13.48
CA CYS A 92 -12.94 -14.42 -14.75
C CYS A 92 -13.63 -13.33 -15.57
N TYR A 93 -13.17 -13.15 -16.80
CA TYR A 93 -13.64 -12.15 -17.75
C TYR A 93 -14.24 -12.80 -18.99
N ASP A 94 -15.21 -12.13 -19.59
CA ASP A 94 -15.63 -12.43 -20.95
C ASP A 94 -14.56 -11.95 -21.93
N ARG A 95 -13.94 -12.87 -22.67
CA ARG A 95 -12.77 -12.52 -23.50
C ARG A 95 -13.11 -11.66 -24.71
N ARG A 96 -14.38 -11.57 -25.09
CA ARG A 96 -14.84 -10.82 -26.27
C ARG A 96 -15.16 -9.37 -25.93
N THR A 97 -15.60 -9.13 -24.69
CA THR A 97 -16.10 -7.82 -24.25
C THR A 97 -15.27 -7.18 -23.14
N GLY A 98 -14.42 -7.96 -22.46
CA GLY A 98 -13.67 -7.50 -21.29
C GLY A 98 -14.53 -7.34 -20.03
N LYS A 99 -15.79 -7.78 -20.04
CA LYS A 99 -16.69 -7.68 -18.89
C LYS A 99 -16.29 -8.67 -17.79
N LEU A 100 -16.16 -8.20 -16.55
CA LEU A 100 -15.98 -9.08 -15.39
C LEU A 100 -17.22 -9.95 -15.18
N LEU A 101 -17.00 -11.27 -15.11
CA LEU A 101 -18.06 -12.26 -14.92
C LEU A 101 -18.18 -12.66 -13.46
N HIS A 102 -17.04 -12.96 -12.82
CA HIS A 102 -16.97 -13.23 -11.39
C HIS A 102 -15.55 -13.00 -10.84
N PHE A 103 -15.48 -12.62 -9.57
CA PHE A 103 -14.26 -12.54 -8.78
C PHE A 103 -14.59 -12.78 -7.30
N ARG A 104 -14.20 -13.95 -6.76
CA ARG A 104 -14.68 -14.45 -5.46
C ARG A 104 -13.67 -14.28 -4.32
N LEU A 105 -13.08 -13.09 -4.25
CA LEU A 105 -11.96 -12.77 -3.35
C LEU A 105 -12.21 -13.15 -1.87
N ALA A 106 -13.36 -12.73 -1.31
CA ALA A 106 -13.68 -12.98 0.10
C ALA A 106 -14.21 -14.40 0.38
N ASP A 107 -14.91 -14.99 -0.59
CA ASP A 107 -15.53 -16.30 -0.44
C ASP A 107 -14.46 -17.39 -0.38
N ASP A 108 -13.44 -17.29 -1.24
CA ASP A 108 -12.34 -18.24 -1.34
C ASP A 108 -11.09 -17.79 -0.57
N SER A 109 -11.27 -17.02 0.51
CA SER A 109 -10.20 -16.24 1.17
C SER A 109 -8.96 -16.99 1.71
N LYS A 110 -8.93 -18.32 1.58
CA LYS A 110 -7.86 -19.23 2.01
C LYS A 110 -7.49 -20.29 0.97
N TYR A 111 -8.16 -20.32 -0.19
CA TYR A 111 -8.00 -21.33 -1.21
C TYR A 111 -7.49 -20.72 -2.51
N GLY A 112 -6.75 -21.51 -3.28
CA GLY A 112 -6.09 -21.04 -4.50
C GLY A 112 -4.97 -20.04 -4.22
N GLY A 113 -4.71 -19.20 -5.22
CA GLY A 113 -3.54 -18.32 -5.28
C GLY A 113 -2.37 -18.96 -6.04
N GLY A 114 -1.45 -18.12 -6.49
CA GLY A 114 -0.29 -18.48 -7.29
C GLY A 114 -0.38 -17.97 -8.73
N ALA A 115 0.77 -17.99 -9.40
CA ALA A 115 0.92 -17.43 -10.74
C ALA A 115 0.34 -18.32 -11.86
N ASN A 116 0.02 -19.59 -11.58
CA ASN A 116 -0.36 -20.56 -12.59
C ASN A 116 -1.86 -20.86 -12.53
N VAL A 117 -2.48 -20.93 -13.70
CA VAL A 117 -3.88 -21.32 -13.87
C VAL A 117 -3.96 -22.42 -14.92
N VAL A 118 -4.60 -23.54 -14.57
CA VAL A 118 -4.90 -24.63 -15.51
C VAL A 118 -6.39 -24.63 -15.76
N ALA A 119 -6.81 -24.46 -17.01
CA ALA A 119 -8.22 -24.37 -17.36
C ALA A 119 -8.70 -25.61 -18.12
N GLY A 120 -9.77 -26.24 -17.61
CA GLY A 120 -10.53 -27.29 -18.30
C GLY A 120 -11.86 -26.76 -18.81
N ARG A 121 -12.68 -27.63 -19.43
CA ARG A 121 -13.93 -27.22 -20.09
C ARG A 121 -14.96 -26.62 -19.13
N THR A 122 -15.00 -27.08 -17.88
CA THR A 122 -16.01 -26.72 -16.87
C THR A 122 -15.39 -26.25 -15.55
N PHE A 123 -14.06 -26.29 -15.42
CA PHE A 123 -13.34 -25.97 -14.20
C PHE A 123 -12.02 -25.25 -14.51
N PHE A 124 -11.42 -24.68 -13.49
CA PHE A 124 -10.02 -24.29 -13.50
C PHE A 124 -9.35 -24.67 -12.19
N VAL A 125 -8.02 -24.80 -12.20
CA VAL A 125 -7.18 -25.04 -11.02
C VAL A 125 -6.25 -23.85 -10.86
N ASN A 126 -6.13 -23.35 -9.64
CA ASN A 126 -5.17 -22.34 -9.26
C ASN A 126 -4.61 -22.69 -7.88
N GLY A 127 -3.29 -22.64 -7.74
CA GLY A 127 -2.60 -23.21 -6.59
C GLY A 127 -2.93 -24.70 -6.46
N ASP A 128 -3.35 -25.11 -5.27
CA ASP A 128 -3.71 -26.50 -4.97
C ASP A 128 -5.20 -26.84 -5.22
N SER A 129 -5.98 -25.86 -5.68
CA SER A 129 -7.44 -25.85 -5.54
C SER A 129 -8.14 -25.78 -6.90
N ALA A 130 -9.23 -26.54 -7.05
CA ALA A 130 -10.09 -26.53 -8.23
C ALA A 130 -11.35 -25.69 -8.01
N PHE A 131 -11.85 -25.06 -9.07
CA PHE A 131 -12.97 -24.12 -9.06
C PHE A 131 -13.86 -24.30 -10.29
N ASP A 132 -15.14 -24.02 -10.15
CA ASP A 132 -16.12 -24.05 -11.23
C ASP A 132 -15.86 -22.88 -12.20
N LEU A 133 -15.75 -23.15 -13.50
CA LEU A 133 -15.40 -22.11 -14.48
C LEU A 133 -16.49 -21.04 -14.62
N ALA A 134 -17.76 -21.45 -14.58
CA ALA A 134 -18.89 -20.56 -14.81
C ALA A 134 -19.19 -19.67 -13.60
N THR A 135 -19.04 -20.21 -12.40
CA THR A 135 -19.48 -19.56 -11.15
C THR A 135 -18.34 -19.13 -10.23
N GLY A 136 -17.13 -19.68 -10.40
CA GLY A 136 -16.01 -19.48 -9.48
C GLY A 136 -16.17 -20.21 -8.15
N ASN A 137 -17.16 -21.09 -7.99
CA ASN A 137 -17.34 -21.87 -6.76
C ASN A 137 -16.15 -22.82 -6.54
N PHE A 138 -15.62 -22.86 -5.32
CA PHE A 138 -14.64 -23.86 -4.90
C PHE A 138 -15.17 -25.31 -5.09
N LEU A 139 -14.36 -26.16 -5.72
CA LEU A 139 -14.67 -27.56 -6.02
C LEU A 139 -13.86 -28.57 -5.20
N GLY A 140 -12.91 -28.11 -4.38
CA GLY A 140 -12.03 -28.96 -3.58
C GLY A 140 -10.54 -28.82 -3.93
N VAL A 141 -9.70 -29.36 -3.06
CA VAL A 141 -8.23 -29.41 -3.24
C VAL A 141 -7.86 -30.61 -4.11
N VAL A 142 -7.06 -30.36 -5.15
CA VAL A 142 -6.54 -31.39 -6.08
C VAL A 142 -5.03 -31.62 -5.93
N GLY A 143 -4.30 -30.66 -5.35
CA GLY A 143 -2.84 -30.66 -5.26
C GLY A 143 -2.19 -29.58 -6.12
N ASP A 144 -0.92 -29.29 -5.88
CA ASP A 144 -0.14 -28.23 -6.51
C ASP A 144 0.50 -28.69 -7.84
N HIS A 145 1.08 -27.76 -8.60
CA HIS A 145 1.76 -28.02 -9.88
C HIS A 145 0.90 -28.82 -10.87
N ALA A 146 -0.37 -28.43 -10.98
CA ALA A 146 -1.34 -29.11 -11.82
C ALA A 146 -1.00 -28.97 -13.32
N PHE A 147 -1.37 -29.98 -14.11
CA PHE A 147 -1.28 -29.97 -15.57
C PHE A 147 -2.42 -30.78 -16.19
N LEU A 148 -3.11 -30.21 -17.17
CA LEU A 148 -4.21 -30.87 -17.88
C LEU A 148 -3.72 -31.44 -19.22
N ALA A 149 -3.89 -32.74 -19.44
CA ALA A 149 -3.53 -33.41 -20.69
C ALA A 149 -4.72 -34.23 -21.21
N GLY A 150 -5.49 -33.64 -22.14
CA GLY A 150 -6.77 -34.21 -22.57
C GLY A 150 -7.76 -34.21 -21.42
N ASP A 151 -8.36 -35.37 -21.14
CA ASP A 151 -9.35 -35.54 -20.07
C ASP A 151 -8.72 -35.93 -18.72
N LEU A 152 -7.39 -35.90 -18.60
CA LEU A 152 -6.68 -36.22 -17.35
C LEU A 152 -6.02 -34.98 -16.75
N LEU A 153 -6.41 -34.66 -15.52
CA LEU A 153 -5.74 -33.65 -14.71
C LEU A 153 -4.71 -34.33 -13.82
N TYR A 154 -3.44 -33.98 -13.98
CA TYR A 154 -2.38 -34.37 -13.06
C TYR A 154 -2.15 -33.26 -12.05
N ALA A 155 -1.94 -33.61 -10.78
CA ALA A 155 -1.57 -32.67 -9.73
C ALA A 155 -0.68 -33.37 -8.71
N SER A 156 0.23 -32.62 -8.09
CA SER A 156 1.20 -33.14 -7.14
C SER A 156 0.85 -32.75 -5.70
N THR A 157 1.39 -33.51 -4.77
CA THR A 157 1.42 -33.17 -3.35
C THR A 157 2.87 -33.34 -2.87
N PRO A 158 3.20 -32.98 -1.62
CA PRO A 158 4.56 -33.19 -1.12
C PRO A 158 5.07 -34.64 -1.24
N ALA A 159 4.19 -35.64 -1.28
CA ALA A 159 4.56 -37.06 -1.28
C ALA A 159 4.27 -37.81 -2.59
N GLU A 160 3.29 -37.38 -3.37
CA GLU A 160 2.70 -38.17 -4.45
C GLU A 160 2.19 -37.32 -5.61
N LEU A 161 2.18 -37.91 -6.80
CA LEU A 161 1.47 -37.39 -7.97
C LEU A 161 0.11 -38.10 -8.10
N ARG A 162 -0.93 -37.33 -8.36
CA ARG A 162 -2.30 -37.79 -8.53
C ARG A 162 -2.77 -37.51 -9.95
N ALA A 163 -3.60 -38.40 -10.48
CA ALA A 163 -4.31 -38.20 -11.74
C ALA A 163 -5.82 -38.27 -11.49
N TYR A 164 -6.56 -37.34 -12.07
CA TYR A 164 -8.01 -37.19 -11.92
C TYR A 164 -8.68 -37.24 -13.30
N ASP A 165 -9.92 -37.73 -13.32
CA ASP A 165 -10.82 -37.56 -14.47
C ASP A 165 -11.28 -36.10 -14.51
N ALA A 166 -10.87 -35.35 -15.52
CA ALA A 166 -11.23 -33.95 -15.68
C ALA A 166 -12.69 -33.75 -16.16
N VAL A 167 -13.33 -34.79 -16.69
CA VAL A 167 -14.73 -34.79 -17.14
C VAL A 167 -15.68 -35.10 -15.97
N GLN A 168 -15.31 -36.07 -15.12
CA GLN A 168 -16.11 -36.46 -13.94
C GLN A 168 -15.76 -35.68 -12.67
N GLY A 169 -14.63 -34.96 -12.66
CA GLY A 169 -14.15 -34.15 -11.55
C GLY A 169 -15.20 -33.14 -11.07
N GLY A 170 -15.55 -33.19 -9.78
CA GLY A 170 -16.53 -32.29 -9.18
C GLY A 170 -17.99 -32.79 -9.19
N THR A 171 -18.24 -34.09 -9.34
CA THR A 171 -19.57 -34.70 -9.15
C THR A 171 -20.00 -34.75 -7.67
N HIS A 172 -21.31 -34.70 -7.42
CA HIS A 172 -21.91 -34.64 -6.08
C HIS A 172 -21.82 -35.98 -5.33
N THR A 173 -21.35 -35.96 -4.09
CA THR A 173 -21.62 -37.03 -3.12
C THR A 173 -22.67 -36.52 -2.13
N LEU A 174 -23.90 -37.05 -2.21
CA LEU A 174 -24.93 -36.82 -1.20
C LEU A 174 -24.65 -37.75 -0.02
N THR A 175 -24.29 -37.21 1.15
CA THR A 175 -24.29 -38.01 2.38
C THR A 175 -25.71 -38.10 2.94
N PRO A 176 -26.30 -39.30 3.10
CA PRO A 176 -27.61 -39.47 3.69
C PRO A 176 -27.51 -39.38 5.22
N ARG A 177 -27.33 -38.17 5.74
CA ARG A 177 -27.70 -37.71 7.11
C ARG A 177 -27.25 -36.25 7.26
N ASN A 178 -28.24 -35.37 7.40
CA ASN A 178 -28.16 -33.91 7.54
C ASN A 178 -28.00 -33.15 6.20
N MET A 179 -29.14 -32.70 5.67
CA MET A 179 -29.21 -31.68 4.63
C MET A 179 -28.60 -30.38 5.17
N LEU A 180 -27.36 -30.05 4.76
CA LEU A 180 -26.84 -28.67 4.58
C LEU A 180 -25.37 -28.54 4.09
N SER A 181 -24.67 -29.60 3.67
CA SER A 181 -23.45 -29.41 2.87
C SER A 181 -23.19 -30.55 1.88
N SER A 182 -23.26 -30.27 0.58
CA SER A 182 -22.63 -31.11 -0.44
C SER A 182 -21.23 -30.55 -0.71
N THR A 183 -20.17 -31.24 -0.28
CA THR A 183 -18.82 -30.94 -0.76
C THR A 183 -18.60 -31.69 -2.06
N LYS A 184 -18.35 -30.97 -3.16
CA LYS A 184 -17.78 -31.57 -4.36
C LYS A 184 -16.38 -32.08 -3.98
N ALA A 185 -16.08 -33.33 -4.28
CA ALA A 185 -14.79 -33.94 -3.96
C ALA A 185 -14.15 -34.48 -5.22
N TRP A 186 -12.89 -34.09 -5.46
CA TRP A 186 -12.07 -34.66 -6.51
C TRP A 186 -11.45 -35.96 -6.00
N HIS A 187 -11.83 -37.08 -6.61
CA HIS A 187 -11.26 -38.39 -6.29
C HIS A 187 -10.20 -38.75 -7.33
N PRO A 188 -8.96 -39.04 -6.92
CA PRO A 188 -7.94 -39.43 -7.87
C PRO A 188 -8.32 -40.79 -8.48
N LEU A 189 -8.25 -40.88 -9.81
CA LEU A 189 -8.27 -42.16 -10.52
C LEU A 189 -7.03 -42.98 -10.18
N LEU A 190 -5.93 -42.27 -9.92
CA LEU A 190 -4.63 -42.86 -9.67
C LEU A 190 -3.79 -41.99 -8.74
N THR A 191 -3.03 -42.66 -7.88
CA THR A 191 -2.01 -42.03 -7.03
C THR A 191 -0.70 -42.81 -7.19
N ILE A 192 0.40 -42.12 -7.46
CA ILE A 192 1.74 -42.69 -7.56
C ILE A 192 2.73 -41.98 -6.61
N PRO A 193 3.60 -42.71 -5.90
CA PRO A 193 4.65 -42.09 -5.08
C PRO A 193 5.64 -41.33 -5.95
N LEU A 194 5.66 -40.01 -5.80
CA LEU A 194 6.55 -39.12 -6.54
C LEU A 194 6.74 -37.81 -5.73
N PRO A 195 7.58 -37.82 -4.69
CA PRO A 195 7.70 -36.71 -3.76
C PRO A 195 8.44 -35.52 -4.39
N GLY A 196 8.13 -34.32 -3.91
CA GLY A 196 8.90 -33.11 -4.20
C GLY A 196 8.82 -32.59 -5.64
N VAL A 197 7.80 -32.98 -6.40
CA VAL A 197 7.52 -32.39 -7.73
C VAL A 197 7.30 -30.89 -7.56
N GLN A 198 8.02 -30.10 -8.35
CA GLN A 198 7.97 -28.63 -8.37
C GLN A 198 7.50 -28.08 -9.71
N ALA A 199 7.58 -28.88 -10.77
CA ALA A 199 7.06 -28.52 -12.08
C ALA A 199 6.76 -29.79 -12.90
N LEU A 200 5.74 -29.72 -13.75
CA LEU A 200 5.17 -30.85 -14.47
C LEU A 200 4.81 -30.44 -15.89
N THR A 201 5.03 -31.32 -16.86
CA THR A 201 4.44 -31.20 -18.20
C THR A 201 4.20 -32.57 -18.81
N VAL A 202 3.39 -32.63 -19.86
CA VAL A 202 3.09 -33.86 -20.59
C VAL A 202 3.29 -33.62 -22.07
N ALA A 203 4.00 -34.53 -22.74
CA ALA A 203 4.14 -34.53 -24.20
C ALA A 203 4.09 -35.97 -24.74
N GLY A 204 3.15 -36.23 -25.65
CA GLY A 204 2.92 -37.56 -26.21
C GLY A 204 2.72 -38.63 -25.11
N SER A 205 3.52 -39.69 -25.18
CA SER A 205 3.50 -40.82 -24.23
C SER A 205 4.34 -40.60 -22.97
N ARG A 206 4.85 -39.38 -22.73
CA ARG A 206 5.71 -39.05 -21.59
C ARG A 206 5.07 -38.01 -20.68
N LEU A 207 5.18 -38.24 -19.38
CA LEU A 207 4.99 -37.23 -18.34
C LEU A 207 6.36 -36.84 -17.81
N TYR A 208 6.68 -35.56 -17.83
CA TYR A 208 7.93 -35.04 -17.30
C TYR A 208 7.65 -34.36 -15.96
N ALA A 209 8.40 -34.74 -14.94
CA ALA A 209 8.34 -34.13 -13.62
C ALA A 209 9.73 -33.69 -13.21
N ALA A 210 9.83 -32.50 -12.61
CA ALA A 210 11.08 -32.00 -12.06
C ALA A 210 10.93 -31.72 -10.58
N ALA A 211 11.99 -32.00 -9.84
CA ALA A 211 12.14 -31.72 -8.42
C ALA A 211 13.50 -31.03 -8.20
N ALA A 212 13.75 -30.51 -7.00
CA ALA A 212 15.05 -29.92 -6.69
C ALA A 212 16.17 -30.93 -7.01
N GLY A 213 17.10 -30.55 -7.88
CA GLY A 213 18.23 -31.40 -8.27
C GLY A 213 17.99 -32.40 -9.40
N THR A 214 16.77 -32.61 -9.88
CA THR A 214 16.47 -33.71 -10.82
C THR A 214 15.30 -33.45 -11.76
N VAL A 215 15.37 -34.01 -12.96
CA VAL A 215 14.25 -34.12 -13.90
C VAL A 215 14.11 -35.57 -14.35
N ILE A 216 12.86 -36.03 -14.46
CA ILE A 216 12.53 -37.40 -14.84
C ILE A 216 11.48 -37.42 -15.94
N ALA A 217 11.54 -38.45 -16.77
CA ALA A 217 10.50 -38.80 -17.72
C ALA A 217 9.84 -40.11 -17.31
N VAL A 218 8.52 -40.07 -17.13
CA VAL A 218 7.68 -41.22 -16.76
C VAL A 218 6.87 -41.65 -17.98
N GLU A 219 6.76 -42.97 -18.18
CA GLU A 219 5.89 -43.50 -19.24
C GLU A 219 4.40 -43.35 -18.93
N ARG A 220 3.59 -43.05 -19.96
CA ARG A 220 2.12 -43.05 -19.92
C ARG A 220 1.55 -44.25 -20.71
N PRO A 221 0.41 -44.82 -20.30
CA PRO A 221 -0.42 -44.43 -19.16
C PRO A 221 0.23 -44.76 -17.81
N LEU A 222 -0.03 -43.94 -16.80
CA LEU A 222 0.46 -44.21 -15.44
C LEU A 222 -0.27 -45.42 -14.85
N THR A 223 0.42 -46.22 -14.05
CA THR A 223 -0.12 -47.37 -13.32
C THR A 223 0.11 -47.22 -11.82
N ALA A 224 -0.70 -47.90 -11.00
CA ALA A 224 -0.60 -47.79 -9.54
C ALA A 224 0.71 -48.41 -9.04
N GLY A 225 1.33 -47.76 -8.05
CA GLY A 225 2.62 -48.17 -7.51
C GLY A 225 3.79 -47.36 -8.08
N LYS A 226 4.95 -48.00 -8.25
CA LYS A 226 6.19 -47.31 -8.65
C LYS A 226 6.15 -46.94 -10.14
N PRO A 227 6.26 -45.65 -10.52
CA PRO A 227 6.21 -45.24 -11.92
C PRO A 227 7.41 -45.80 -12.70
N ARG A 228 7.19 -46.14 -13.98
CA ARG A 228 8.26 -46.51 -14.90
C ARG A 228 8.99 -45.25 -15.38
N ILE A 229 10.13 -44.98 -14.75
CA ILE A 229 11.04 -43.91 -15.17
C ILE A 229 11.79 -44.39 -16.42
N VAL A 230 11.62 -43.66 -17.51
CA VAL A 230 12.21 -43.92 -18.82
C VAL A 230 13.65 -43.41 -18.84
N TRP A 231 13.85 -42.21 -18.32
CA TRP A 231 15.15 -41.60 -18.12
C TRP A 231 15.08 -40.58 -16.98
N GLN A 232 16.24 -40.27 -16.41
CA GLN A 232 16.42 -39.28 -15.35
C GLN A 232 17.71 -38.51 -15.61
N ALA A 233 17.72 -37.21 -15.33
CA ALA A 233 18.91 -36.37 -15.40
C ALA A 233 19.01 -35.47 -14.17
N ALA A 234 20.24 -35.19 -13.75
CA ALA A 234 20.51 -34.19 -12.72
C ALA A 234 20.40 -32.78 -13.30
N ILE A 235 19.88 -31.85 -12.51
CA ILE A 235 19.89 -30.42 -12.80
C ILE A 235 20.35 -29.67 -11.55
N GLU A 236 20.98 -28.53 -11.70
CA GLU A 236 21.29 -27.63 -10.58
C GLU A 236 20.17 -26.61 -10.37
N GLY A 237 19.77 -26.44 -9.11
CA GLY A 237 18.77 -25.46 -8.69
C GLY A 237 17.36 -26.04 -8.55
N ARG A 238 16.39 -25.13 -8.42
CA ARG A 238 14.96 -25.42 -8.26
C ARG A 238 14.23 -25.20 -9.59
N PRO A 239 13.71 -26.26 -10.23
CA PRO A 239 12.94 -26.12 -11.46
C PRO A 239 11.66 -25.31 -11.23
N VAL A 240 11.30 -24.49 -12.23
CA VAL A 240 10.11 -23.61 -12.17
C VAL A 240 9.15 -23.89 -13.33
N HIS A 241 9.67 -24.06 -14.55
CA HIS A 241 8.87 -24.35 -15.73
C HIS A 241 9.50 -25.46 -16.56
N LEU A 242 8.64 -26.29 -17.15
CA LEU A 242 9.02 -27.29 -18.17
C LEU A 242 8.28 -26.96 -19.46
N LEU A 243 8.98 -27.00 -20.58
CA LEU A 243 8.41 -26.83 -21.91
C LEU A 243 8.88 -27.98 -22.80
N ALA A 244 7.95 -28.70 -23.43
CA ALA A 244 8.27 -29.66 -24.47
C ALA A 244 7.96 -29.03 -25.84
N ALA A 245 9.00 -28.78 -26.64
CA ALA A 245 8.89 -28.12 -27.94
C ALA A 245 10.03 -28.57 -28.85
N ASP A 246 9.79 -28.63 -30.17
CA ASP A 246 10.78 -29.01 -31.18
C ASP A 246 11.57 -30.30 -30.85
N GLY A 247 10.84 -31.34 -30.40
CA GLY A 247 11.42 -32.62 -30.02
C GLY A 247 12.33 -32.58 -28.77
N ARG A 248 12.36 -31.47 -28.02
CA ARG A 248 13.22 -31.23 -26.86
C ARG A 248 12.40 -30.91 -25.61
N LEU A 249 13.02 -31.12 -24.45
CA LEU A 249 12.51 -30.67 -23.16
C LEU A 249 13.39 -29.56 -22.61
N PHE A 250 12.79 -28.40 -22.34
CA PHE A 250 13.44 -27.27 -21.69
C PHE A 250 13.05 -27.21 -20.22
N VAL A 251 14.01 -26.94 -19.34
CA VAL A 251 13.79 -26.80 -17.90
C VAL A 251 14.45 -25.51 -17.43
N SER A 252 13.65 -24.56 -16.92
CA SER A 252 14.16 -23.34 -16.31
C SER A 252 14.24 -23.48 -14.78
N THR A 253 15.28 -22.95 -14.17
CA THR A 253 15.43 -22.93 -12.72
C THR A 253 15.32 -21.52 -12.14
N ARG A 254 14.93 -21.43 -10.87
CA ARG A 254 14.78 -20.16 -10.15
C ARG A 254 16.10 -19.41 -10.04
N GLU A 255 17.20 -20.14 -10.05
CA GLU A 255 18.57 -19.62 -10.01
C GLU A 255 19.07 -19.17 -11.39
N GLY A 256 18.23 -19.18 -12.43
CA GLY A 256 18.52 -18.57 -13.73
C GLY A 256 19.15 -19.50 -14.76
N ARG A 257 19.15 -20.83 -14.54
CA ARG A 257 19.66 -21.80 -15.53
C ARG A 257 18.56 -22.26 -16.47
N LEU A 258 18.93 -22.49 -17.73
CA LEU A 258 18.08 -23.10 -18.75
C LEU A 258 18.73 -24.38 -19.26
N TYR A 259 18.10 -25.53 -18.99
CA TYR A 259 18.52 -26.83 -19.52
C TYR A 259 17.72 -27.16 -20.78
N CYS A 260 18.34 -27.87 -21.72
CA CYS A 260 17.72 -28.38 -22.92
C CYS A 260 18.09 -29.86 -23.10
N PHE A 261 17.11 -30.75 -23.06
CA PHE A 261 17.27 -32.19 -23.25
C PHE A 261 16.78 -32.58 -24.64
N GLY A 262 17.65 -33.19 -25.44
CA GLY A 262 17.34 -33.72 -26.78
C GLY A 262 16.98 -35.21 -26.78
N PRO A 263 16.53 -35.73 -27.93
CA PRO A 263 16.18 -37.15 -28.09
C PRO A 263 17.40 -38.07 -28.14
N ASP A 264 18.54 -37.56 -28.61
CA ASP A 264 19.76 -38.34 -28.81
C ASP A 264 20.73 -38.20 -27.62
N PRO A 265 21.41 -39.28 -27.22
CA PRO A 265 22.48 -39.21 -26.22
C PRO A 265 23.62 -38.33 -26.71
N GLY A 266 24.14 -37.46 -25.82
CA GLY A 266 25.29 -36.60 -26.12
C GLY A 266 25.88 -35.99 -24.86
N GLU A 267 27.06 -35.42 -24.98
CA GLU A 267 27.66 -34.63 -23.91
C GLU A 267 26.89 -33.31 -23.72
N ALA A 268 26.71 -32.90 -22.47
CA ALA A 268 26.04 -31.64 -22.17
C ALA A 268 26.89 -30.46 -22.65
N MET A 269 26.43 -29.76 -23.68
CA MET A 269 27.04 -28.51 -24.11
C MET A 269 26.66 -27.39 -23.15
N THR A 270 27.65 -26.78 -22.50
CA THR A 270 27.45 -25.58 -21.70
C THR A 270 27.74 -24.37 -22.56
N HIS A 271 26.74 -23.48 -22.68
CA HIS A 271 26.91 -22.19 -23.33
C HIS A 271 27.13 -21.14 -22.23
N PRO A 272 28.38 -20.79 -21.87
CA PRO A 272 28.62 -19.74 -20.90
C PRO A 272 28.11 -18.40 -21.45
N LEU A 273 27.66 -17.52 -20.56
CA LEU A 273 27.54 -16.10 -20.90
C LEU A 273 28.92 -15.63 -21.38
N ALA A 274 28.95 -14.92 -22.51
CA ALA A 274 30.18 -14.35 -23.01
C ALA A 274 30.71 -13.34 -21.99
N VAL A 275 31.97 -13.49 -21.58
CA VAL A 275 32.65 -12.44 -20.81
C VAL A 275 32.98 -11.32 -21.77
N ALA A 276 32.77 -10.06 -21.34
CA ALA A 276 33.07 -8.89 -22.16
C ALA A 276 34.54 -8.88 -22.63
N ASP A 277 34.77 -8.33 -23.83
CA ASP A 277 36.09 -8.18 -24.46
C ASP A 277 37.03 -7.26 -23.64
N ASP A 278 38.32 -7.26 -23.98
CA ASP A 278 39.35 -6.41 -23.36
C ASP A 278 38.97 -4.91 -23.40
N GLU A 279 39.10 -4.23 -22.26
CA GLU A 279 38.72 -2.82 -22.12
C GLU A 279 39.63 -1.89 -22.95
N PRO A 280 39.07 -0.92 -23.69
CA PRO A 280 39.85 0.13 -24.35
C PRO A 280 40.67 0.94 -23.35
N ALA A 281 41.92 1.27 -23.71
CA ALA A 281 42.75 2.17 -22.93
C ALA A 281 42.26 3.64 -23.07
N ASP A 282 41.49 4.12 -22.09
CA ASP A 282 40.99 5.50 -21.98
C ASP A 282 41.04 6.02 -20.52
N ASP A 283 40.53 7.23 -20.28
CA ASP A 283 40.57 7.90 -18.97
C ASP A 283 39.30 7.76 -18.12
N TRP A 284 38.29 7.01 -18.62
CA TRP A 284 37.02 6.83 -17.93
C TRP A 284 37.14 6.11 -16.58
N PRO A 285 38.02 5.11 -16.39
CA PRO A 285 38.17 4.46 -15.08
C PRO A 285 38.51 5.47 -13.97
N ASP A 286 39.40 6.42 -14.23
CA ASP A 286 39.80 7.41 -13.23
C ASP A 286 38.76 8.51 -13.05
N LYS A 287 38.09 8.93 -14.13
CA LYS A 287 36.95 9.87 -14.05
C LYS A 287 35.79 9.33 -13.23
N ALA A 288 35.40 8.07 -13.46
CA ALA A 288 34.34 7.43 -12.69
C ALA A 288 34.72 7.30 -11.21
N ARG A 289 35.99 6.95 -10.91
CA ARG A 289 36.51 6.87 -9.54
C ARG A 289 36.44 8.22 -8.82
N ASP A 290 36.88 9.30 -9.46
CA ASP A 290 36.82 10.66 -8.91
C ASP A 290 35.37 11.11 -8.72
N LEU A 291 34.48 10.84 -9.68
CA LEU A 291 33.06 11.15 -9.58
C LEU A 291 32.41 10.44 -8.39
N LEU A 292 32.60 9.12 -8.24
CA LEU A 292 32.06 8.34 -7.13
C LEU A 292 32.60 8.85 -5.78
N ALA A 293 33.89 9.19 -5.70
CA ALA A 293 34.51 9.74 -4.50
C ALA A 293 33.93 11.12 -4.12
N ARG A 294 33.67 12.00 -5.10
CA ARG A 294 33.05 13.31 -4.88
C ARG A 294 31.57 13.23 -4.54
N ALA A 295 30.87 12.24 -5.09
CA ALA A 295 29.47 11.98 -4.80
C ALA A 295 29.30 11.34 -3.40
N GLY A 296 30.27 10.52 -2.97
CA GLY A 296 30.15 9.72 -1.74
C GLY A 296 29.11 8.61 -1.86
N VAL A 297 28.81 8.18 -3.09
CA VAL A 297 27.78 7.19 -3.42
C VAL A 297 28.44 5.97 -4.04
N HIS A 298 28.10 4.78 -3.55
CA HIS A 298 28.61 3.51 -4.08
C HIS A 298 27.52 2.44 -4.25
N ASP A 299 26.25 2.79 -3.99
CA ASP A 299 25.12 1.86 -3.93
C ASP A 299 23.82 2.66 -4.14
N GLY A 300 22.73 2.00 -4.53
CA GLY A 300 21.45 2.63 -4.87
C GLY A 300 21.24 2.79 -6.38
N TYR A 301 20.53 3.83 -6.79
CA TYR A 301 20.16 4.05 -8.20
C TYR A 301 20.89 5.24 -8.81
N CYS A 302 21.37 5.05 -10.03
CA CYS A 302 21.97 6.08 -10.86
C CYS A 302 21.14 6.29 -12.13
N ILE A 303 20.88 7.54 -12.51
CA ILE A 303 20.30 7.88 -13.80
C ILE A 303 21.39 8.44 -14.71
N ALA A 304 21.62 7.78 -15.84
CA ALA A 304 22.55 8.25 -16.86
C ALA A 304 21.74 8.87 -18.01
N TRP A 305 21.94 10.17 -18.26
CA TRP A 305 21.33 10.85 -19.40
C TRP A 305 22.20 10.64 -20.64
N GLY A 306 21.67 9.88 -21.59
CA GLY A 306 22.37 9.39 -22.78
C GLY A 306 23.33 8.25 -22.46
N VAL A 307 23.49 7.32 -23.40
CA VAL A 307 24.50 6.27 -23.33
C VAL A 307 25.89 6.84 -23.58
N GLY A 308 26.01 7.91 -24.39
CA GLY A 308 27.33 8.45 -24.77
C GLY A 308 28.16 7.41 -25.53
N SER A 309 29.40 7.20 -25.11
CA SER A 309 30.25 6.09 -25.54
C SER A 309 29.94 4.76 -24.83
N GLY A 310 29.15 4.79 -23.75
CA GLY A 310 28.87 3.67 -22.87
C GLY A 310 29.91 3.50 -21.75
N ARG A 311 31.09 4.13 -21.86
CA ARG A 311 32.21 3.91 -20.95
C ARG A 311 31.95 4.38 -19.53
N LEU A 312 31.38 5.57 -19.32
CA LEU A 312 31.05 6.06 -17.97
C LEU A 312 30.09 5.10 -17.27
N ILE A 313 29.08 4.60 -17.98
CA ILE A 313 28.11 3.65 -17.43
C ILE A 313 28.81 2.35 -17.03
N THR A 314 29.62 1.78 -17.91
CA THR A 314 30.39 0.55 -17.65
C THR A 314 31.33 0.70 -16.45
N GLU A 315 32.06 1.81 -16.36
CA GLU A 315 32.97 2.07 -15.23
C GLU A 315 32.22 2.25 -13.90
N LEU A 316 31.06 2.92 -13.92
CA LEU A 316 30.22 3.02 -12.72
C LEU A 316 29.70 1.65 -12.27
N ILE A 317 29.41 0.73 -13.19
CA ILE A 317 29.02 -0.66 -12.85
C ILE A 317 30.17 -1.41 -12.20
N HIS A 318 31.38 -1.29 -12.75
CA HIS A 318 32.58 -1.98 -12.26
C HIS A 318 33.05 -1.46 -10.90
N GLN A 319 32.91 -0.16 -10.65
CA GLN A 319 33.47 0.50 -9.47
C GLN A 319 32.43 0.77 -8.36
N SER A 320 31.17 0.34 -8.53
CA SER A 320 30.10 0.52 -7.54
C SER A 320 29.07 -0.61 -7.56
N ARG A 321 28.12 -0.57 -6.62
CA ARG A 321 26.92 -1.41 -6.61
C ARG A 321 25.67 -0.68 -7.12
N LEU A 322 25.85 0.41 -7.87
CA LEU A 322 24.73 1.16 -8.43
C LEU A 322 23.94 0.32 -9.44
N HIS A 323 22.61 0.45 -9.41
CA HIS A 323 21.72 0.08 -10.50
C HIS A 323 21.57 1.29 -11.42
N ILE A 324 21.89 1.13 -12.71
CA ILE A 324 21.94 2.25 -13.65
C ILE A 324 20.74 2.21 -14.59
N ILE A 325 20.03 3.34 -14.67
CA ILE A 325 18.97 3.58 -15.64
C ILE A 325 19.51 4.55 -16.68
N ALA A 326 19.84 4.03 -17.87
CA ALA A 326 20.25 4.86 -19.01
C ALA A 326 19.01 5.32 -19.76
N VAL A 327 18.84 6.64 -19.91
CA VAL A 327 17.78 7.25 -20.73
C VAL A 327 18.40 7.70 -22.03
N GLU A 328 18.03 7.05 -23.13
CA GLU A 328 18.64 7.25 -24.45
C GLU A 328 17.58 7.62 -25.49
N PRO A 329 17.62 8.83 -26.08
CA PRO A 329 16.66 9.23 -27.11
C PRO A 329 16.80 8.47 -28.43
N ASP A 330 18.01 8.00 -28.79
CA ASP A 330 18.23 7.25 -30.03
C ASP A 330 17.87 5.77 -29.83
N ALA A 331 16.81 5.31 -30.49
CA ALA A 331 16.30 3.95 -30.35
C ALA A 331 17.30 2.87 -30.81
N ASP A 332 18.09 3.13 -31.86
CA ASP A 332 19.06 2.18 -32.38
C ASP A 332 20.25 2.07 -31.41
N LYS A 333 20.69 3.20 -30.87
CA LYS A 333 21.75 3.25 -29.85
C LYS A 333 21.30 2.58 -28.55
N ALA A 334 20.06 2.82 -28.12
CA ALA A 334 19.47 2.18 -26.96
C ALA A 334 19.42 0.65 -27.12
N GLU A 335 19.04 0.15 -28.30
CA GLU A 335 19.02 -1.29 -28.59
C GLU A 335 20.42 -1.89 -28.69
N ALA A 336 21.38 -1.19 -29.31
CA ALA A 336 22.77 -1.62 -29.39
C ALA A 336 23.37 -1.79 -27.99
N PHE A 337 23.22 -0.78 -27.12
CA PHE A 337 23.73 -0.83 -25.75
C PHE A 337 22.98 -1.87 -24.89
N ARG A 338 21.66 -2.02 -25.09
CA ARG A 338 20.89 -3.11 -24.46
C ARG A 338 21.44 -4.47 -24.85
N SER A 339 21.73 -4.70 -26.13
CA SER A 339 22.30 -5.95 -26.63
C SER A 339 23.67 -6.24 -26.01
N GLU A 340 24.51 -5.22 -25.88
CA GLU A 340 25.81 -5.30 -25.20
C GLU A 340 25.66 -5.70 -23.73
N MET A 341 24.82 -5.00 -22.98
CA MET A 341 24.55 -5.30 -21.56
C MET A 341 23.90 -6.68 -21.37
N CYS A 342 23.07 -7.13 -22.32
CA CYS A 342 22.52 -8.50 -22.33
C CYS A 342 23.63 -9.54 -22.51
N LYS A 343 24.56 -9.33 -23.46
CA LYS A 343 25.69 -10.25 -23.69
C LYS A 343 26.59 -10.34 -22.47
N ALA A 344 26.82 -9.21 -21.78
CA ALA A 344 27.56 -9.14 -20.53
C ALA A 344 26.80 -9.68 -19.30
N GLY A 345 25.51 -10.06 -19.44
CA GLY A 345 24.68 -10.52 -18.33
C GLY A 345 24.30 -9.45 -17.31
N LEU A 346 24.41 -8.16 -17.67
CA LEU A 346 24.16 -7.01 -16.80
C LEU A 346 22.75 -6.40 -16.99
N TYR A 347 22.14 -6.58 -18.16
CA TYR A 347 20.81 -6.02 -18.45
C TYR A 347 19.71 -6.69 -17.61
N GLY A 348 18.85 -5.88 -17.00
CA GLY A 348 17.76 -6.32 -16.13
C GLY A 348 18.16 -6.61 -14.68
N ASP A 349 19.46 -6.76 -14.40
CA ASP A 349 20.00 -6.93 -13.05
C ASP A 349 20.70 -5.64 -12.56
N ARG A 350 21.71 -5.17 -13.29
CA ARG A 350 22.49 -3.96 -12.96
C ARG A 350 22.17 -2.75 -13.83
N VAL A 351 21.67 -2.97 -15.05
CA VAL A 351 21.38 -1.89 -16.03
C VAL A 351 19.99 -2.04 -16.63
N ALA A 352 19.28 -0.91 -16.75
CA ALA A 352 18.10 -0.77 -17.59
C ALA A 352 18.31 0.34 -18.61
N VAL A 353 17.89 0.13 -19.85
CA VAL A 353 18.00 1.11 -20.95
C VAL A 353 16.60 1.49 -21.38
N VAL A 354 16.23 2.74 -21.17
CA VAL A 354 14.93 3.34 -21.50
C VAL A 354 15.12 4.18 -22.77
N ALA A 355 14.53 3.71 -23.87
CA ALA A 355 14.50 4.46 -25.13
C ALA A 355 13.44 5.56 -25.04
N ALA A 356 13.84 6.77 -24.68
CA ALA A 356 12.96 7.92 -24.51
C ALA A 356 13.77 9.21 -24.52
N SER A 357 13.15 10.32 -24.95
CA SER A 357 13.76 11.63 -24.79
C SER A 357 13.76 12.07 -23.31
N PRO A 358 14.72 12.94 -22.92
CA PRO A 358 14.75 13.50 -21.58
C PRO A 358 13.47 14.24 -21.17
N ASP A 359 12.69 14.76 -22.11
CA ASP A 359 11.42 15.46 -21.84
C ASP A 359 10.24 14.48 -21.66
N GLU A 360 10.21 13.38 -22.41
CA GLU A 360 9.12 12.40 -22.38
C GLU A 360 9.22 11.39 -21.25
N VAL A 361 10.44 11.04 -20.81
CA VAL A 361 10.65 10.00 -19.80
C VAL A 361 9.95 10.35 -18.49
N ARG A 362 9.24 9.40 -17.87
CA ARG A 362 8.66 9.58 -16.54
C ARG A 362 9.49 8.82 -15.52
N LEU A 363 10.22 9.55 -14.69
CA LEU A 363 11.04 8.99 -13.63
C LEU A 363 10.30 9.06 -12.29
N PRO A 364 10.44 8.04 -11.42
CA PRO A 364 9.93 8.14 -10.05
C PRO A 364 10.57 9.31 -9.31
N ALA A 365 9.80 9.94 -8.42
CA ALA A 365 10.35 10.92 -7.49
C ALA A 365 11.34 10.25 -6.54
N PHE A 366 12.35 11.00 -6.11
CA PHE A 366 13.28 10.61 -5.02
C PHE A 366 14.08 9.31 -5.24
N LEU A 367 14.17 8.81 -6.47
CA LEU A 367 14.84 7.55 -6.79
C LEU A 367 16.37 7.63 -6.75
N ALA A 368 16.94 8.69 -7.32
CA ALA A 368 18.33 8.72 -7.74
C ALA A 368 19.25 9.22 -6.62
N GLU A 369 20.21 8.37 -6.22
CA GLU A 369 21.35 8.79 -5.40
C GLU A 369 22.34 9.60 -6.26
N LEU A 370 22.43 9.23 -7.54
CA LEU A 370 23.35 9.83 -8.49
C LEU A 370 22.65 10.08 -9.84
N MET A 371 22.93 11.20 -10.47
CA MET A 371 22.67 11.39 -11.91
C MET A 371 23.94 11.83 -12.61
N VAL A 372 24.16 11.33 -13.83
CA VAL A 372 25.35 11.63 -14.62
C VAL A 372 25.01 11.77 -16.10
N SER A 373 25.95 12.31 -16.86
CA SER A 373 25.97 12.25 -18.32
C SER A 373 27.41 12.39 -18.80
N GLU A 374 27.79 11.65 -19.84
CA GLU A 374 29.05 11.92 -20.56
C GLU A 374 28.94 13.24 -21.35
N ASP A 375 27.79 13.44 -22.00
CA ASP A 375 27.48 14.61 -22.81
C ASP A 375 25.96 14.81 -22.85
N LEU A 376 25.50 15.86 -22.18
CA LEU A 376 24.09 16.21 -22.12
C LEU A 376 23.52 16.59 -23.50
N SER A 377 24.33 17.21 -24.36
CA SER A 377 23.87 17.64 -25.68
C SER A 377 23.59 16.44 -26.60
N SER A 378 24.50 15.46 -26.60
CA SER A 378 24.31 14.19 -27.30
C SER A 378 23.16 13.35 -26.71
N ALA A 379 22.82 13.55 -25.44
CA ALA A 379 21.66 12.94 -24.79
C ALA A 379 20.32 13.64 -25.11
N GLY A 380 20.34 14.68 -25.95
CA GLY A 380 19.15 15.47 -26.29
C GLY A 380 18.64 16.33 -25.13
N VAL A 381 19.49 16.63 -24.14
CA VAL A 381 19.12 17.46 -22.98
C VAL A 381 19.33 18.94 -23.28
N ILE A 382 18.27 19.73 -23.08
CA ILE A 382 18.36 21.18 -22.98
C ILE A 382 18.36 21.53 -21.48
N VAL A 383 19.45 22.17 -21.02
CA VAL A 383 19.58 22.54 -19.60
C VAL A 383 18.80 23.82 -19.31
N ASP A 384 17.51 23.67 -19.04
CA ASP A 384 16.62 24.75 -18.65
C ASP A 384 15.98 24.52 -17.26
N ALA A 385 15.08 25.42 -16.85
CA ALA A 385 14.39 25.30 -15.57
C ALA A 385 13.54 24.01 -15.46
N ASN A 386 12.97 23.54 -16.57
CA ASN A 386 12.13 22.34 -16.59
C ASN A 386 12.97 21.08 -16.40
N PHE A 387 14.08 20.96 -17.13
CA PHE A 387 15.02 19.85 -16.97
C PHE A 387 15.61 19.80 -15.56
N LEU A 388 16.00 20.95 -14.99
CA LEU A 388 16.52 21.03 -13.63
C LEU A 388 15.44 20.65 -12.59
N ALA A 389 14.20 21.11 -12.76
CA ALA A 389 13.10 20.74 -11.87
C ALA A 389 12.79 19.24 -11.94
N LYS A 390 12.77 18.66 -13.15
CA LYS A 390 12.55 17.23 -13.39
C LYS A 390 13.67 16.37 -12.77
N SER A 391 14.92 16.74 -13.02
CA SER A 391 16.09 16.07 -12.42
C SER A 391 16.03 16.17 -10.90
N PHE A 392 15.79 17.35 -10.35
CA PHE A 392 15.70 17.57 -8.91
C PHE A 392 14.55 16.78 -8.26
N ALA A 393 13.39 16.65 -8.92
CA ALA A 393 12.27 15.85 -8.42
C ALA A 393 12.63 14.37 -8.23
N SER A 394 13.51 13.83 -9.09
CA SER A 394 13.98 12.45 -9.00
C SER A 394 15.21 12.27 -8.11
N LEU A 395 15.92 13.33 -7.72
CA LEU A 395 17.02 13.23 -6.74
C LEU A 395 16.50 12.83 -5.36
N ARG A 396 17.12 11.81 -4.78
CA ARG A 396 16.78 11.28 -3.46
C ARG A 396 17.09 12.31 -2.35
N PRO A 397 16.17 12.54 -1.39
CA PRO A 397 16.45 13.35 -0.21
C PRO A 397 17.62 12.81 0.61
N TYR A 398 18.21 13.65 1.47
CA TYR A 398 19.42 13.31 2.24
C TYR A 398 20.68 12.99 1.42
N GLY A 399 20.87 13.68 0.28
CA GLY A 399 22.17 13.74 -0.40
C GLY A 399 22.22 13.30 -1.85
N GLY A 400 21.09 12.93 -2.48
CA GLY A 400 21.06 12.61 -3.90
C GLY A 400 21.57 13.79 -4.74
N ALA A 401 22.44 13.51 -5.72
CA ALA A 401 23.12 14.54 -6.48
C ALA A 401 23.24 14.23 -7.98
N ALA A 402 23.08 15.25 -8.80
CA ALA A 402 23.36 15.21 -10.23
C ALA A 402 24.72 15.86 -10.52
N PHE A 403 25.59 15.14 -11.23
CA PHE A 403 26.90 15.58 -11.69
C PHE A 403 26.85 15.76 -13.21
N PHE A 404 26.79 17.01 -13.65
CA PHE A 404 26.66 17.34 -15.06
C PHE A 404 27.92 18.03 -15.60
N PRO A 405 28.40 17.66 -16.81
CA PRO A 405 29.60 18.25 -17.41
C PRO A 405 29.26 19.62 -18.02
N ILE A 406 29.10 20.64 -17.17
CA ILE A 406 28.71 22.01 -17.57
C ILE A 406 29.82 23.01 -17.21
N GLY A 407 30.24 23.79 -18.21
CA GLY A 407 31.30 24.79 -18.10
C GLY A 407 30.97 25.96 -17.14
N GLY A 408 32.00 26.68 -16.70
CA GLY A 408 31.89 27.69 -15.64
C GLY A 408 30.99 28.89 -15.95
N GLU A 409 30.87 29.32 -17.21
CA GLU A 409 30.06 30.49 -17.60
C GLU A 409 28.54 30.23 -17.44
N ASP A 410 28.08 29.02 -17.71
CA ASP A 410 26.67 28.62 -17.60
C ASP A 410 26.22 28.38 -16.14
N GLN A 411 27.16 28.19 -15.22
CA GLN A 411 26.88 27.86 -13.81
C GLN A 411 26.15 28.98 -13.06
N ALA A 412 26.51 30.24 -13.32
CA ALA A 412 25.86 31.39 -12.67
C ALA A 412 24.40 31.54 -13.13
N GLN A 413 24.14 31.27 -14.41
CA GLN A 413 22.78 31.25 -14.97
C GLN A 413 21.96 30.12 -14.34
N ILE A 414 22.52 28.92 -14.21
CA ILE A 414 21.86 27.76 -13.60
C ILE A 414 21.57 28.00 -12.11
N ALA A 415 22.49 28.58 -11.35
CA ALA A 415 22.24 28.97 -9.96
C ALA A 415 21.08 29.99 -9.86
N GLY A 416 21.00 30.92 -10.81
CA GLY A 416 19.86 31.85 -10.96
C GLY A 416 18.54 31.12 -11.26
N LEU A 417 18.55 30.12 -12.14
CA LEU A 417 17.38 29.30 -12.48
C LEU A 417 16.89 28.47 -11.28
N VAL A 418 17.79 27.90 -10.48
CA VAL A 418 17.42 27.16 -9.25
C VAL A 418 16.81 28.08 -8.21
N GLY A 419 17.36 29.30 -8.04
CA GLY A 419 16.79 30.33 -7.17
C GLY A 419 15.41 30.82 -7.63
N ALA A 420 15.22 31.01 -8.95
CA ALA A 420 13.95 31.40 -9.54
C ALA A 420 12.90 30.27 -9.54
N GLY A 421 13.34 29.02 -9.65
CA GLY A 421 12.49 27.82 -9.74
C GLY A 421 11.91 27.33 -8.42
N SER A 422 12.14 28.01 -7.29
CA SER A 422 11.63 27.62 -5.96
C SER A 422 11.94 26.17 -5.57
N LEU A 423 13.09 25.63 -6.00
CA LEU A 423 13.53 24.27 -5.68
C LEU A 423 14.06 24.22 -4.24
N ALA A 424 13.16 24.10 -3.28
CA ALA A 424 13.51 24.08 -1.87
C ALA A 424 14.50 22.93 -1.55
N SER A 425 15.52 23.26 -0.74
CA SER A 425 16.65 22.38 -0.38
C SER A 425 17.60 21.99 -1.52
N ALA A 426 17.48 22.60 -2.70
CA ALA A 426 18.48 22.46 -3.76
C ALA A 426 19.76 23.21 -3.41
N LYS A 427 20.92 22.59 -3.64
CA LYS A 427 22.21 23.27 -3.65
C LYS A 427 22.90 23.07 -4.98
N VAL A 428 23.52 24.14 -5.47
CA VAL A 428 24.35 24.13 -6.66
C VAL A 428 25.78 24.44 -6.26
N ARG A 429 26.73 23.61 -6.67
CA ARG A 429 28.17 23.83 -6.46
C ARG A 429 28.97 23.27 -7.61
N THR A 430 30.24 23.67 -7.69
CA THR A 430 31.20 23.12 -8.65
C THR A 430 32.10 22.10 -7.97
N ALA A 431 32.45 21.02 -8.66
CA ALA A 431 33.34 19.98 -8.17
C ALA A 431 34.22 19.44 -9.30
N GLY A 432 35.41 20.01 -9.48
CA GLY A 432 36.23 19.70 -10.66
C GLY A 432 35.55 20.21 -11.93
N GLU A 433 35.37 19.34 -12.91
CA GLU A 433 34.66 19.64 -14.17
C GLU A 433 33.13 19.55 -14.05
N TRP A 434 32.61 19.10 -12.91
CA TRP A 434 31.19 18.86 -12.70
C TRP A 434 30.48 20.08 -12.09
N MET A 435 29.33 20.43 -12.66
CA MET A 435 28.28 21.15 -11.94
C MET A 435 27.48 20.14 -11.14
N VAL A 436 27.32 20.40 -9.84
CA VAL A 436 26.62 19.52 -8.91
C VAL A 436 25.34 20.18 -8.43
N LEU A 437 24.21 19.57 -8.77
CA LEU A 437 22.89 19.88 -8.18
C LEU A 437 22.55 18.81 -7.15
N SER A 438 22.43 19.16 -5.88
CA SER A 438 22.11 18.21 -4.80
C SER A 438 20.80 18.53 -4.08
N ARG A 439 20.13 17.48 -3.58
CA ARG A 439 19.01 17.58 -2.64
C ARG A 439 19.49 17.20 -1.25
N GLU A 440 19.70 18.21 -0.40
CA GLU A 440 20.24 18.00 0.94
C GLU A 440 19.17 18.03 2.03
N GLY A 441 19.27 17.11 2.98
CA GLY A 441 18.37 17.04 4.13
C GLY A 441 16.95 16.56 3.81
N PRO A 442 16.01 16.76 4.76
CA PRO A 442 14.61 16.36 4.62
C PRO A 442 13.87 17.19 3.57
N LEU A 443 12.74 16.64 3.12
CA LEU A 443 11.77 17.41 2.34
C LEU A 443 11.15 18.53 3.20
N PRO A 444 10.94 19.75 2.66
CA PRO A 444 10.28 20.82 3.41
C PRO A 444 8.87 20.42 3.86
N GLY A 445 8.61 20.50 5.17
CA GLY A 445 7.35 20.08 5.77
C GLY A 445 7.30 18.61 6.18
N ALA A 446 8.35 17.83 5.91
CA ALA A 446 8.47 16.46 6.41
C ALA A 446 8.76 16.43 7.93
N ALA A 447 8.37 15.33 8.58
CA ALA A 447 8.71 15.09 9.98
C ALA A 447 9.00 13.62 10.27
N ASP A 448 9.78 13.38 11.32
CA ASP A 448 10.13 12.04 11.78
C ASP A 448 9.00 11.39 12.62
N TRP A 449 9.03 10.06 12.70
CA TRP A 449 8.27 9.24 13.65
C TRP A 449 9.25 8.46 14.52
N THR A 450 9.58 9.02 15.69
CA THR A 450 10.75 8.60 16.51
C THR A 450 10.42 7.57 17.59
N HIS A 451 9.14 7.45 17.95
CA HIS A 451 8.66 6.61 19.07
C HIS A 451 7.46 5.76 18.65
N GLU A 452 7.07 4.81 19.49
CA GLU A 452 5.84 3.98 19.34
C GLU A 452 4.57 4.80 19.10
N HIS A 453 4.53 6.05 19.59
CA HIS A 453 3.38 6.96 19.51
C HIS A 453 3.75 8.31 18.90
N ALA A 454 4.52 8.27 17.80
CA ALA A 454 5.06 9.40 17.04
C ALA A 454 6.24 10.10 17.73
N ASP A 455 6.06 10.53 18.97
CA ASP A 455 7.03 11.29 19.75
C ASP A 455 6.98 10.92 21.24
N ALA A 456 7.90 11.49 22.03
CA ALA A 456 7.96 11.27 23.48
C ALA A 456 6.72 11.81 24.23
N ALA A 457 5.94 12.68 23.60
CA ALA A 457 4.70 13.24 24.15
C ALA A 457 3.48 12.33 23.89
N ASN A 458 3.68 11.17 23.24
CA ASN A 458 2.64 10.23 22.81
C ASN A 458 1.50 10.92 22.04
N THR A 459 1.82 11.94 21.22
CA THR A 459 0.79 12.65 20.45
C THR A 459 0.06 11.71 19.51
N ARG A 460 0.74 10.67 19.01
CA ARG A 460 0.26 9.71 18.02
C ARG A 460 -0.18 10.39 16.71
N VAL A 461 0.33 11.59 16.49
CA VAL A 461 0.13 12.41 15.30
C VAL A 461 1.50 12.77 14.74
N SER A 462 1.77 12.35 13.51
CA SER A 462 2.93 12.80 12.77
C SER A 462 2.81 14.28 12.43
N ARG A 463 3.89 15.03 12.62
CA ARG A 463 3.94 16.46 12.24
C ARG A 463 4.23 16.68 10.75
N ASP A 464 4.27 15.61 9.96
CA ASP A 464 4.47 15.67 8.53
C ASP A 464 3.28 16.35 7.84
N GLN A 465 3.57 17.38 7.06
CA GLN A 465 2.60 18.22 6.35
C GLN A 465 2.47 17.88 4.87
N ILE A 466 3.33 17.00 4.35
CA ILE A 466 3.44 16.72 2.92
C ILE A 466 2.40 15.68 2.51
N VAL A 467 2.36 14.55 3.24
CA VAL A 467 1.56 13.39 2.83
C VAL A 467 0.07 13.69 2.99
N ARG A 468 -0.67 13.59 1.88
CA ARG A 468 -2.12 13.83 1.77
C ARG A 468 -2.68 13.04 0.60
N ALA A 469 -3.99 12.78 0.62
CA ALA A 469 -4.70 12.19 -0.51
C ALA A 469 -4.86 13.21 -1.67
N PRO A 470 -4.95 12.75 -2.93
CA PRO A 470 -4.83 11.36 -3.38
C PRO A 470 -3.40 10.81 -3.26
N LEU A 471 -3.28 9.51 -2.96
CA LEU A 471 -2.00 8.82 -2.74
C LEU A 471 -1.65 7.90 -3.90
N GLY A 472 -0.43 8.00 -4.41
CA GLY A 472 0.11 7.15 -5.46
C GLY A 472 1.37 6.39 -5.04
N MET A 473 1.69 5.34 -5.79
CA MET A 473 2.85 4.49 -5.54
C MET A 473 4.17 5.24 -5.74
N LEU A 474 5.02 5.25 -4.71
CA LEU A 474 6.41 5.69 -4.82
C LEU A 474 7.31 4.50 -5.19
N TRP A 475 7.27 3.44 -4.37
CA TRP A 475 7.93 2.16 -4.63
C TRP A 475 7.21 1.02 -3.91
N PHE A 476 7.44 -0.22 -4.35
CA PHE A 476 7.01 -1.43 -3.66
C PHE A 476 8.08 -2.52 -3.80
N GLY A 477 8.09 -3.46 -2.86
CA GLY A 477 9.10 -4.53 -2.77
C GLY A 477 9.98 -4.37 -1.54
N GLY A 478 11.29 -4.60 -1.68
CA GLY A 478 12.27 -4.51 -0.60
C GLY A 478 12.53 -5.84 0.12
N PRO A 479 13.16 -5.81 1.30
CA PRO A 479 13.57 -7.03 2.00
C PRO A 479 12.35 -7.86 2.44
N SER A 480 12.53 -9.18 2.41
CA SER A 480 11.50 -10.16 2.81
C SER A 480 10.93 -9.87 4.22
N HIS A 481 9.71 -10.32 4.45
CA HIS A 481 9.10 -10.38 5.79
C HIS A 481 9.63 -11.57 6.62
N ASP A 482 10.65 -12.29 6.14
CA ASP A 482 11.29 -13.34 6.91
C ASP A 482 12.02 -12.75 8.13
N GLY A 483 11.89 -13.41 9.28
CA GLY A 483 12.52 -12.98 10.53
C GLY A 483 11.93 -11.74 11.20
N ILE A 484 11.01 -11.00 10.57
CA ILE A 484 10.28 -9.91 11.24
C ILE A 484 9.31 -10.44 12.30
N LEU A 485 8.78 -9.58 13.15
CA LEU A 485 7.80 -9.98 14.17
C LEU A 485 6.46 -10.46 13.57
N PRO A 486 5.85 -11.54 14.10
CA PRO A 486 4.56 -12.02 13.64
C PRO A 486 3.45 -11.02 13.97
N ARG A 487 2.47 -10.91 13.06
CA ARG A 487 1.41 -9.88 13.16
C ARG A 487 0.56 -9.95 14.44
N HIS A 488 0.40 -11.13 15.06
CA HIS A 488 -0.44 -11.29 16.25
C HIS A 488 0.28 -10.99 17.55
N GLY A 489 1.62 -10.93 17.51
CA GLY A 489 2.42 -10.56 18.65
C GLY A 489 2.35 -9.08 19.00
N HIS A 490 1.77 -8.26 18.11
CA HIS A 490 1.68 -6.80 18.21
C HIS A 490 3.04 -6.17 18.54
N GLY A 491 4.05 -6.48 17.72
CA GLY A 491 5.37 -5.86 17.84
C GLY A 491 5.33 -4.33 17.73
N PRO A 492 6.40 -3.64 18.12
CA PRO A 492 6.47 -2.18 18.03
C PRO A 492 6.22 -1.67 16.61
N GLN A 493 5.64 -0.47 16.53
CA GLN A 493 5.47 0.24 15.27
C GLN A 493 6.85 0.55 14.67
N PRO A 494 6.98 0.51 13.33
CA PRO A 494 8.20 0.96 12.70
C PRO A 494 8.43 2.45 12.96
N GLN A 495 9.70 2.84 13.09
CA GLN A 495 10.11 4.22 13.32
C GLN A 495 10.79 4.76 12.08
N VAL A 496 10.59 6.04 11.78
CA VAL A 496 11.12 6.69 10.58
C VAL A 496 11.89 7.94 10.99
N VAL A 497 13.19 7.97 10.70
CA VAL A 497 14.06 9.10 11.03
C VAL A 497 15.10 9.31 9.96
N GLY A 498 15.20 10.54 9.43
CA GLY A 498 16.31 10.95 8.58
C GLY A 498 16.52 10.08 7.33
N GLY A 499 15.48 9.77 6.58
CA GLY A 499 15.53 8.95 5.36
C GLY A 499 15.43 7.45 5.59
N ARG A 500 15.26 7.00 6.84
CA ARG A 500 15.40 5.58 7.22
C ARG A 500 14.18 5.07 7.97
N LEU A 501 13.69 3.91 7.53
CA LEU A 501 12.62 3.14 8.16
C LEU A 501 13.25 1.98 8.96
N PHE A 502 13.06 2.00 10.28
CA PHE A 502 13.55 0.98 11.20
C PHE A 502 12.48 -0.06 11.50
N ILE A 503 12.86 -1.33 11.37
CA ILE A 503 11.97 -2.48 11.53
C ILE A 503 12.62 -3.48 12.49
N GLU A 504 11.93 -3.80 13.57
CA GLU A 504 12.33 -4.82 14.53
C GLU A 504 11.91 -6.22 14.05
N GLY A 505 12.84 -7.16 14.11
CA GLY A 505 12.61 -8.59 13.92
C GLY A 505 12.80 -9.38 15.21
N VAL A 506 12.70 -10.70 15.10
CA VAL A 506 12.89 -11.61 16.24
C VAL A 506 14.30 -11.49 16.82
N ASP A 507 15.30 -11.45 15.92
CA ASP A 507 16.73 -11.50 16.28
C ASP A 507 17.54 -10.33 15.70
N PHE A 508 16.89 -9.27 15.23
CA PHE A 508 17.57 -8.14 14.60
C PHE A 508 16.78 -6.84 14.67
N LEU A 509 17.48 -5.74 14.42
CA LEU A 509 16.89 -4.48 13.96
C LEU A 509 17.46 -4.19 12.56
N ARG A 510 16.63 -3.73 11.62
CA ARG A 510 17.09 -3.36 10.27
C ARG A 510 16.69 -1.95 9.88
N ALA A 511 17.44 -1.36 8.97
CA ALA A 511 17.11 -0.09 8.33
C ALA A 511 16.85 -0.27 6.84
N VAL A 512 15.76 0.31 6.38
CA VAL A 512 15.35 0.36 4.97
C VAL A 512 15.29 1.82 4.55
N ASP A 513 15.68 2.09 3.32
CA ASP A 513 15.56 3.41 2.73
C ASP A 513 14.09 3.78 2.48
N VAL A 514 13.67 4.96 2.99
CA VAL A 514 12.28 5.43 2.86
C VAL A 514 11.87 5.69 1.40
N TYR A 515 12.82 6.08 0.54
CA TYR A 515 12.52 6.57 -0.80
C TYR A 515 12.69 5.51 -1.90
N THR A 516 13.37 4.41 -1.60
CA THR A 516 13.66 3.35 -2.58
C THR A 516 13.32 1.94 -2.10
N GLY A 517 13.05 1.73 -0.80
CA GLY A 517 12.76 0.42 -0.24
C GLY A 517 13.98 -0.52 -0.14
N ARG A 518 15.18 0.00 -0.41
CA ARG A 518 16.44 -0.74 -0.35
C ARG A 518 16.84 -1.04 1.09
N LEU A 519 17.28 -2.27 1.36
CA LEU A 519 17.90 -2.62 2.64
C LEU A 519 19.23 -1.88 2.78
N LEU A 520 19.40 -1.09 3.84
CA LEU A 520 20.63 -0.36 4.11
C LEU A 520 21.58 -1.20 4.98
N TRP A 521 21.05 -1.75 6.07
CA TRP A 521 21.80 -2.62 6.99
C TRP A 521 20.85 -3.44 7.87
N GLU A 522 21.39 -4.50 8.47
CA GLU A 522 20.74 -5.30 9.51
C GLU A 522 21.72 -5.53 10.67
N ALA A 523 21.28 -5.24 11.89
CA ALA A 523 22.05 -5.42 13.11
C ALA A 523 21.50 -6.61 13.90
N ARG A 524 22.30 -7.68 14.02
CA ARG A 524 21.92 -8.90 14.73
C ARG A 524 21.88 -8.67 16.25
N LEU A 525 20.72 -8.86 16.85
CA LEU A 525 20.40 -8.72 18.27
C LEU A 525 19.54 -9.91 18.72
N PRO A 526 20.14 -11.08 19.01
CA PRO A 526 19.37 -12.31 19.26
C PRO A 526 18.42 -12.19 20.47
N GLY A 527 17.17 -12.59 20.28
CA GLY A 527 16.09 -12.52 21.26
C GLY A 527 15.61 -11.09 21.58
N LEU A 528 15.85 -10.13 20.68
CA LEU A 528 15.32 -8.77 20.83
C LEU A 528 13.78 -8.77 20.84
N GLY A 529 13.20 -9.53 19.90
CA GLY A 529 11.78 -9.58 19.64
C GLY A 529 11.01 -10.66 20.40
N ASP A 530 11.63 -11.40 21.32
CA ASP A 530 11.04 -12.58 21.99
C ASP A 530 9.68 -12.28 22.64
N ALA A 531 9.50 -11.07 23.21
CA ALA A 531 8.24 -10.64 23.82
C ALA A 531 7.10 -10.42 22.80
N TYR A 532 7.44 -10.36 21.52
CA TYR A 532 6.52 -10.10 20.41
C TYR A 532 6.48 -11.26 19.40
N ASP A 533 7.28 -12.32 19.56
CA ASP A 533 7.27 -13.48 18.64
C ASP A 533 6.18 -14.49 19.00
N ASN A 534 4.91 -14.08 18.85
CA ASN A 534 3.75 -14.92 19.13
C ASN A 534 2.75 -14.94 17.95
N THR A 535 2.23 -16.13 17.63
CA THR A 535 1.21 -16.34 16.60
C THR A 535 -0.23 -16.27 17.12
N PHE A 536 -0.45 -16.28 18.44
CA PHE A 536 -1.73 -16.04 19.09
C PHE A 536 -2.00 -14.55 19.32
N HIS A 537 -3.26 -14.15 19.36
CA HIS A 537 -3.65 -12.76 19.65
C HIS A 537 -3.24 -12.37 21.08
N GLN A 538 -2.36 -11.37 21.20
CA GLN A 538 -1.92 -10.77 22.47
C GLN A 538 -1.79 -9.25 22.34
N ALA A 539 -1.66 -8.52 23.46
CA ALA A 539 -1.58 -7.06 23.41
C ALA A 539 -0.22 -6.52 22.91
N GLY A 540 0.90 -7.23 23.15
CA GLY A 540 2.21 -6.81 22.65
C GLY A 540 2.60 -5.39 23.07
N ALA A 541 3.13 -4.60 22.14
CA ALA A 541 3.45 -3.19 22.30
C ALA A 541 2.23 -2.32 22.65
N ASN A 542 0.99 -2.78 22.42
CA ASN A 542 -0.20 -2.09 22.95
C ASN A 542 -0.27 -2.12 24.48
N ALA A 543 0.40 -3.07 25.13
CA ALA A 543 0.52 -3.16 26.58
C ALA A 543 1.89 -2.66 27.07
N GLY A 544 2.97 -3.19 26.50
CA GLY A 544 4.34 -2.95 26.96
C GLY A 544 5.05 -1.73 26.35
N GLY A 545 4.49 -1.11 25.32
CA GLY A 545 5.21 -0.10 24.53
C GLY A 545 6.33 -0.71 23.68
N SER A 546 7.14 0.17 23.07
CA SER A 546 8.33 -0.21 22.31
C SER A 546 9.55 -0.39 23.22
N ASN A 547 10.42 -1.34 22.84
CA ASN A 547 11.74 -1.56 23.43
C ASN A 547 12.84 -0.75 22.72
N TYR A 548 12.53 0.06 21.71
CA TYR A 548 13.50 0.95 21.06
C TYR A 548 12.94 2.33 20.70
N VAL A 549 13.84 3.30 20.57
CA VAL A 549 13.59 4.67 20.11
C VAL A 549 14.69 5.10 19.12
N SER A 550 14.28 5.77 18.06
CA SER A 550 15.16 6.21 16.97
C SER A 550 15.26 7.73 16.96
N THR A 551 16.48 8.24 16.89
CA THR A 551 16.80 9.65 16.75
C THR A 551 17.82 9.83 15.64
N THR A 552 18.00 11.05 15.14
CA THR A 552 18.90 11.32 14.01
C THR A 552 20.37 10.99 14.31
N ASP A 553 20.77 10.96 15.59
CA ASP A 553 22.12 10.65 16.04
C ASP A 553 22.26 9.27 16.71
N GLY A 554 21.18 8.52 16.90
CA GLY A 554 21.26 7.22 17.58
C GLY A 554 19.96 6.46 17.67
N ILE A 555 20.06 5.13 17.61
CA ILE A 555 18.96 4.22 17.93
C ILE A 555 19.23 3.60 19.28
N TYR A 556 18.33 3.80 20.24
CA TYR A 556 18.44 3.36 21.62
C TYR A 556 17.53 2.16 21.83
N ILE A 557 18.09 1.03 22.27
CA ILE A 557 17.39 -0.26 22.34
C ILE A 557 17.53 -0.81 23.76
N ALA A 558 16.42 -1.02 24.46
CA ALA A 558 16.36 -1.79 25.69
C ALA A 558 16.62 -3.27 25.37
N TYR A 559 17.85 -3.73 25.65
CA TYR A 559 18.31 -5.06 25.28
C TYR A 559 18.88 -5.80 26.49
N LYS A 560 18.04 -6.65 27.09
CA LYS A 560 18.38 -7.45 28.28
C LYS A 560 18.74 -6.51 29.47
N ALA A 561 19.98 -6.58 29.95
CA ALA A 561 20.44 -5.79 31.10
C ALA A 561 21.04 -4.42 30.72
N VAL A 562 21.08 -4.07 29.43
CA VAL A 562 21.68 -2.83 28.93
C VAL A 562 20.76 -2.12 27.94
N CYS A 563 20.93 -0.81 27.81
CA CYS A 563 20.50 -0.10 26.62
C CYS A 563 21.66 -0.09 25.61
N VAL A 564 21.44 -0.55 24.39
CA VAL A 564 22.41 -0.47 23.29
C VAL A 564 22.10 0.76 22.44
N ARG A 565 23.14 1.54 22.09
CA ARG A 565 23.04 2.60 21.08
C ARG A 565 23.64 2.09 19.76
N LEU A 566 22.88 2.16 18.68
CA LEU A 566 23.35 1.91 17.32
C LEU A 566 23.50 3.23 16.55
N ASP A 567 24.47 3.28 15.65
CA ASP A 567 24.57 4.32 14.62
C ASP A 567 23.43 4.15 13.59
N PRO A 568 22.61 5.18 13.32
CA PRO A 568 21.48 5.06 12.40
C PRO A 568 21.88 4.77 10.95
N ALA A 569 23.08 5.19 10.52
CA ALA A 569 23.52 5.04 9.14
C ALA A 569 24.08 3.66 8.83
N THR A 570 24.66 2.99 9.81
CA THR A 570 25.42 1.73 9.62
C THR A 570 24.89 0.55 10.44
N GLY A 571 24.07 0.79 11.47
CA GLY A 571 23.64 -0.24 12.41
C GLY A 571 24.73 -0.68 13.39
N ALA A 572 25.92 -0.07 13.32
CA ALA A 572 27.04 -0.40 14.19
C ALA A 572 26.74 0.03 15.63
N LYS A 573 27.08 -0.83 16.60
CA LYS A 573 26.98 -0.50 18.01
C LYS A 573 28.00 0.59 18.37
N THR A 574 27.52 1.72 18.88
CA THR A 574 28.36 2.86 19.29
C THR A 574 28.48 3.01 20.80
N ALA A 575 27.48 2.58 21.57
CA ALA A 575 27.53 2.63 23.03
C ALA A 575 26.68 1.55 23.71
N SER A 576 26.90 1.37 25.02
CA SER A 576 26.02 0.62 25.92
C SER A 576 25.86 1.36 27.25
N PHE A 577 24.64 1.40 27.76
CA PHE A 577 24.31 2.03 29.03
C PHE A 577 23.70 1.02 29.99
N SER A 578 24.08 1.09 31.26
CA SER A 578 23.56 0.23 32.33
C SER A 578 22.78 1.04 33.34
N MET A 579 21.78 0.43 33.94
CA MET A 579 21.07 1.03 35.08
C MET A 579 21.94 1.00 36.35
N PRO A 580 21.74 1.95 37.28
CA PRO A 580 22.39 1.90 38.59
C PRO A 580 21.90 0.69 39.40
N SER A 581 22.72 0.19 40.32
CA SER A 581 22.30 -0.82 41.29
C SER A 581 21.26 -0.25 42.26
N PHE A 582 20.22 -1.02 42.59
CA PHE A 582 19.21 -0.60 43.56
C PHE A 582 19.43 -1.24 44.94
N PRO A 583 19.15 -0.51 46.03
CA PRO A 583 19.22 -1.07 47.39
C PRO A 583 18.35 -2.33 47.52
N ASN A 584 18.87 -3.36 48.20
CA ASN A 584 18.19 -4.63 48.49
C ASN A 584 17.90 -5.55 47.29
N GLU A 585 18.43 -5.25 46.11
CA GLU A 585 18.37 -6.14 44.94
C GLU A 585 19.74 -6.75 44.63
N LYS A 586 19.77 -8.08 44.50
CA LYS A 586 21.02 -8.84 44.23
C LYS A 586 21.25 -9.09 42.74
N THR A 587 20.24 -8.90 41.91
CA THR A 587 20.32 -9.10 40.45
C THR A 587 20.42 -7.74 39.75
N PRO A 588 21.17 -7.65 38.63
CA PRO A 588 21.18 -6.46 37.80
C PRO A 588 19.76 -6.07 37.36
N PRO A 589 19.44 -4.76 37.28
CA PRO A 589 18.17 -4.32 36.74
C PRO A 589 17.98 -4.75 35.30
N VAL A 590 16.73 -5.07 34.94
CA VAL A 590 16.34 -5.39 33.56
C VAL A 590 15.60 -4.18 32.98
N TRP A 591 15.93 -3.84 31.72
CA TRP A 591 15.22 -2.83 30.95
C TRP A 591 13.95 -3.44 30.36
N ASP A 592 12.78 -2.87 30.67
CA ASP A 592 11.48 -3.33 30.17
C ASP A 592 10.76 -2.30 29.28
N TRP A 593 11.20 -1.05 29.31
CA TRP A 593 10.67 0.05 28.50
C TRP A 593 11.71 1.15 28.32
N ILE A 594 11.57 1.97 27.27
CA ILE A 594 12.51 3.04 26.96
C ILE A 594 11.83 4.25 26.30
N THR A 595 12.33 5.45 26.57
CA THR A 595 12.00 6.68 25.82
C THR A 595 13.17 7.66 25.81
N VAL A 596 13.21 8.58 24.84
CA VAL A 596 14.24 9.63 24.73
C VAL A 596 13.59 10.99 24.52
N ALA A 597 14.00 11.99 25.29
CA ALA A 597 13.57 13.37 25.12
C ALA A 597 14.75 14.32 25.33
N GLY A 598 15.08 15.11 24.30
CA GLY A 598 16.28 15.95 24.31
C GLY A 598 17.52 15.08 24.54
N ASP A 599 18.33 15.45 25.53
CA ASP A 599 19.54 14.73 25.95
C ASP A 599 19.30 13.69 27.07
N VAL A 600 18.05 13.42 27.43
CA VAL A 600 17.69 12.48 28.50
C VAL A 600 17.17 11.17 27.91
N LEU A 601 17.78 10.06 28.33
CA LEU A 601 17.33 8.69 28.10
C LEU A 601 16.61 8.20 29.35
N ILE A 602 15.38 7.72 29.22
CA ILE A 602 14.61 7.17 30.34
C ILE A 602 14.36 5.69 30.09
N GLY A 603 14.70 4.87 31.08
CA GLY A 603 14.45 3.44 31.09
C GLY A 603 13.44 3.04 32.17
N GLY A 604 12.51 2.17 31.80
CA GLY A 604 11.74 1.38 32.75
C GLY A 604 12.63 0.30 33.36
N ALA A 605 12.65 0.22 34.69
CA ALA A 605 13.50 -0.72 35.42
C ALA A 605 12.66 -1.65 36.30
N ASN A 606 13.01 -2.94 36.21
CA ASN A 606 12.42 -4.04 36.97
C ASN A 606 10.91 -4.17 36.77
N PRO A 607 10.47 -5.14 35.96
CA PRO A 607 9.06 -5.38 35.71
C PRO A 607 8.22 -5.45 37.00
N ALA A 608 7.08 -4.76 36.99
CA ALA A 608 6.19 -4.71 38.15
C ALA A 608 5.39 -6.02 38.36
N SER A 609 5.36 -6.88 37.35
CA SER A 609 4.87 -8.26 37.38
C SER A 609 5.80 -9.18 36.59
N ALA A 610 5.70 -10.50 36.81
CA ALA A 610 6.37 -11.46 35.95
C ALA A 610 5.53 -11.73 34.69
N ALA A 611 6.19 -12.01 33.56
CA ALA A 611 5.51 -12.55 32.39
C ALA A 611 4.71 -13.81 32.78
N ARG A 612 3.49 -13.96 32.26
CA ARG A 612 2.66 -15.14 32.54
C ARG A 612 3.36 -16.38 31.95
N LYS A 613 3.44 -17.46 32.71
CA LYS A 613 4.09 -18.70 32.27
C LYS A 613 3.32 -19.28 31.07
N GLY A 614 3.92 -19.31 29.89
CA GLY A 614 3.29 -19.74 28.63
C GLY A 614 2.63 -18.61 27.82
N ASP A 615 2.76 -17.35 28.26
CA ASP A 615 2.25 -16.16 27.59
C ASP A 615 3.44 -15.24 27.31
N ALA A 616 3.72 -14.97 26.03
CA ALA A 616 4.86 -14.15 25.60
C ALA A 616 4.61 -12.64 25.77
N SER A 617 3.42 -12.21 26.23
CA SER A 617 3.07 -10.79 26.27
C SER A 617 4.06 -9.96 27.09
N PRO A 618 4.52 -8.81 26.58
CA PRO A 618 5.41 -7.92 27.31
C PRO A 618 4.72 -7.38 28.56
N VAL A 619 5.54 -7.06 29.56
CA VAL A 619 5.11 -6.40 30.80
C VAL A 619 4.69 -4.95 30.51
N SER A 620 3.57 -4.54 31.10
CA SER A 620 2.93 -3.25 30.83
C SER A 620 3.31 -2.14 31.81
N SER A 621 4.14 -2.45 32.80
CA SER A 621 4.56 -1.48 33.82
C SER A 621 5.89 -1.83 34.49
N SER A 622 6.63 -0.78 34.85
CA SER A 622 7.90 -0.84 35.59
C SER A 622 7.72 -0.47 37.06
N LYS A 623 8.61 -0.97 37.93
CA LYS A 623 8.68 -0.52 39.34
C LYS A 623 9.38 0.82 39.50
N ARG A 624 10.31 1.14 38.59
CA ARG A 624 11.08 2.39 38.63
C ARG A 624 11.24 2.97 37.23
N LEU A 625 11.37 4.29 37.17
CA LEU A 625 11.86 5.01 36.00
C LEU A 625 13.23 5.56 36.33
N VAL A 626 14.20 5.35 35.44
CA VAL A 626 15.58 5.82 35.60
C VAL A 626 15.90 6.76 34.45
N ALA A 627 16.31 7.99 34.76
CA ALA A 627 16.83 8.92 33.76
C ALA A 627 18.34 8.90 33.73
N LEU A 628 18.90 8.87 32.52
CA LEU A 628 20.32 8.92 32.21
C LEU A 628 20.58 10.07 31.23
N ASP A 629 21.79 10.63 31.29
CA ASP A 629 22.32 11.40 30.16
C ASP A 629 22.49 10.47 28.96
N ARG A 630 21.84 10.76 27.82
CA ARG A 630 21.81 9.86 26.67
C ARG A 630 23.15 9.74 25.94
N ASN A 631 24.08 10.67 26.19
CA ASN A 631 25.38 10.72 25.54
C ASN A 631 26.42 9.99 26.38
N THR A 632 26.39 10.15 27.70
CA THR A 632 27.39 9.57 28.60
C THR A 632 26.90 8.33 29.36
N GLY A 633 25.59 8.08 29.40
CA GLY A 633 24.97 7.03 30.22
C GLY A 633 24.95 7.32 31.72
N ARG A 634 25.31 8.54 32.14
CA ARG A 634 25.41 8.89 33.57
C ARG A 634 23.99 8.99 34.16
N PRO A 635 23.70 8.30 35.28
CA PRO A 635 22.41 8.46 35.95
C PRO A 635 22.18 9.89 36.41
N LEU A 636 20.99 10.42 36.11
CA LEU A 636 20.52 11.72 36.54
C LEU A 636 19.64 11.58 37.79
N TRP A 637 18.66 10.69 37.74
CA TRP A 637 17.76 10.41 38.85
C TRP A 637 17.06 9.05 38.69
N THR A 638 16.44 8.58 39.77
CA THR A 638 15.59 7.39 39.80
C THR A 638 14.29 7.73 40.52
N LEU A 639 13.17 7.32 39.95
CA LEU A 639 11.83 7.52 40.50
C LEU A 639 11.19 6.16 40.80
N GLU A 640 10.76 5.96 42.03
CA GLU A 640 10.15 4.71 42.48
C GLU A 640 8.62 4.79 42.49
N ALA A 641 7.98 3.76 41.95
CA ALA A 641 6.53 3.63 41.94
C ALA A 641 6.02 3.26 43.34
N LYS A 642 4.86 3.80 43.72
CA LYS A 642 4.10 3.30 44.86
C LYS A 642 3.35 2.01 44.52
N THR A 643 3.01 1.84 43.24
CA THR A 643 2.39 0.63 42.70
C THR A 643 3.14 0.14 41.47
N SER A 644 3.00 0.81 40.32
CA SER A 644 3.71 0.55 39.08
C SER A 644 3.47 1.67 38.06
N PHE A 645 4.50 2.09 37.33
CA PHE A 645 4.35 3.05 36.24
C PHE A 645 3.93 2.35 34.96
N ARG A 646 2.74 2.66 34.41
CA ARG A 646 2.29 2.06 33.14
C ARG A 646 3.02 2.70 31.97
N HIS A 647 3.60 1.89 31.08
CA HIS A 647 4.46 2.36 29.99
C HIS A 647 3.75 3.34 29.05
N ASN A 648 2.53 3.02 28.59
CA ASN A 648 1.73 3.90 27.72
C ASN A 648 1.14 5.13 28.42
N ALA A 649 1.26 5.18 29.75
CA ALA A 649 0.88 6.32 30.57
C ALA A 649 2.11 7.06 31.10
N VAL A 650 3.22 7.01 30.36
CA VAL A 650 4.37 7.89 30.52
C VAL A 650 4.52 8.72 29.24
N CYS A 651 4.54 10.04 29.37
CA CYS A 651 4.80 10.96 28.26
C CYS A 651 5.65 12.15 28.73
N ILE A 652 6.33 12.82 27.80
CA ILE A 652 7.30 13.88 28.09
C ILE A 652 7.06 15.07 27.17
N GLY A 653 7.08 16.28 27.72
CA GLY A 653 7.05 17.52 26.94
C GLY A 653 7.24 18.74 27.83
N ALA A 654 7.62 19.88 27.24
CA ALA A 654 7.92 21.12 27.98
C ALA A 654 8.89 20.94 29.17
N GLY A 655 9.88 20.04 29.03
CA GLY A 655 10.86 19.75 30.08
C GLY A 655 10.33 18.95 31.28
N ARG A 656 9.16 18.30 31.15
CA ARG A 656 8.51 17.55 32.24
C ARG A 656 8.21 16.13 31.80
N LEU A 657 8.33 15.18 32.73
CA LEU A 657 7.83 13.82 32.57
C LEU A 657 6.55 13.65 33.37
N TYR A 658 5.52 13.14 32.71
CA TYR A 658 4.22 12.79 33.30
C TYR A 658 4.09 11.28 33.35
N ALA A 659 3.64 10.74 34.49
CA ALA A 659 3.46 9.30 34.65
C ALA A 659 2.22 8.95 35.49
N ILE A 660 1.47 7.94 35.06
CA ILE A 660 0.46 7.28 35.90
C ILE A 660 1.08 6.11 36.65
N ASP A 661 1.00 6.17 37.97
CA ASP A 661 1.36 5.12 38.90
C ASP A 661 0.08 4.41 39.36
N ARG A 662 -0.23 3.30 38.70
CA ARG A 662 -1.44 2.50 38.92
C ARG A 662 -1.22 1.07 38.43
N PRO A 663 -1.61 0.04 39.21
CA PRO A 663 -1.46 -1.34 38.78
C PRO A 663 -2.42 -1.71 37.64
N SER A 664 -2.01 -2.62 36.77
CA SER A 664 -2.91 -3.27 35.81
C SER A 664 -3.75 -4.34 36.47
N SER A 665 -4.89 -4.71 35.88
CA SER A 665 -5.69 -5.85 36.37
C SER A 665 -4.87 -7.14 36.43
N ASP A 666 -4.02 -7.38 35.44
CA ASP A 666 -3.12 -8.55 35.42
C ASP A 666 -2.13 -8.52 36.59
N GLN A 667 -1.59 -7.34 36.92
CA GLN A 667 -0.72 -7.17 38.08
C GLN A 667 -1.49 -7.33 39.39
N LEU A 668 -2.70 -6.77 39.49
CA LEU A 668 -3.57 -6.93 40.66
C LEU A 668 -3.86 -8.41 40.94
N ASP A 669 -4.17 -9.19 39.90
CA ASP A 669 -4.45 -10.61 40.04
C ASP A 669 -3.19 -11.43 40.35
N TRP A 670 -2.01 -10.99 39.88
CA TRP A 670 -0.73 -11.56 40.31
C TRP A 670 -0.43 -11.27 41.79
N LEU A 671 -0.66 -10.05 42.26
CA LEU A 671 -0.50 -9.68 43.68
C LEU A 671 -1.46 -10.46 44.57
N LYS A 672 -2.76 -10.52 44.22
CA LYS A 672 -3.78 -11.29 44.96
C LYS A 672 -3.41 -12.76 45.11
N ARG A 673 -2.90 -13.41 44.04
CA ARG A 673 -2.45 -14.81 44.07
C ARG A 673 -1.31 -15.06 45.07
N ARG A 674 -0.57 -14.01 45.43
CA ARG A 674 0.52 -14.05 46.42
C ARG A 674 0.09 -13.60 47.82
N GLY A 675 -1.18 -13.24 48.01
CA GLY A 675 -1.69 -12.68 49.27
C GLY A 675 -1.35 -11.19 49.46
N ASP A 676 -0.82 -10.53 48.44
CA ASP A 676 -0.45 -9.11 48.48
C ASP A 676 -1.59 -8.24 47.96
N SER A 677 -1.79 -7.05 48.55
CA SER A 677 -2.71 -6.03 48.04
C SER A 677 -1.98 -4.69 47.93
N PRO A 678 -2.08 -3.96 46.80
CA PRO A 678 -1.45 -2.64 46.70
C PRO A 678 -2.13 -1.67 47.66
N ALA A 679 -1.37 -1.18 48.65
CA ALA A 679 -1.88 -0.27 49.67
C ALA A 679 -2.04 1.19 49.17
N ALA A 680 -1.39 1.54 48.06
CA ALA A 680 -1.35 2.91 47.56
C ALA A 680 -2.46 3.19 46.53
N LYS A 681 -3.08 4.38 46.64
CA LYS A 681 -4.05 4.88 45.67
C LYS A 681 -3.36 5.21 44.33
N PRO A 682 -4.06 5.04 43.18
CA PRO A 682 -3.58 5.52 41.90
C PRO A 682 -3.20 7.01 41.95
N ARG A 683 -2.13 7.38 41.24
CA ARG A 683 -1.71 8.79 41.13
C ARG A 683 -1.19 9.11 39.74
N LEU A 684 -1.37 10.36 39.35
CA LEU A 684 -0.71 11.01 38.22
C LEU A 684 0.34 11.95 38.79
N ILE A 685 1.57 11.86 38.32
CA ILE A 685 2.68 12.70 38.79
C ILE A 685 3.32 13.43 37.62
N ALA A 686 3.79 14.64 37.87
CA ALA A 686 4.67 15.39 36.99
C ALA A 686 6.00 15.65 37.69
N VAL A 687 7.10 15.36 37.02
CA VAL A 687 8.45 15.62 37.52
C VAL A 687 9.25 16.44 36.52
N ASP A 688 10.21 17.23 37.02
CA ASP A 688 11.22 17.85 36.17
C ASP A 688 12.03 16.77 35.44
N LEU A 689 12.17 16.90 34.12
CA LEU A 689 12.80 15.87 33.28
C LEU A 689 14.27 15.65 33.64
N ARG A 690 15.01 16.69 34.03
CA ARG A 690 16.46 16.60 34.29
C ARG A 690 16.78 16.25 35.73
N SER A 691 16.00 16.76 36.68
CA SER A 691 16.28 16.62 38.10
C SER A 691 15.45 15.54 38.80
N GLY A 692 14.35 15.09 38.19
CA GLY A 692 13.42 14.12 38.78
C GLY A 692 12.61 14.69 39.95
N LYS A 693 12.63 16.01 40.16
CA LYS A 693 11.91 16.67 41.27
C LYS A 693 10.41 16.67 40.97
N GLU A 694 9.60 16.18 41.90
CA GLU A 694 8.14 16.29 41.82
C GLU A 694 7.72 17.76 41.71
N LEU A 695 6.99 18.09 40.65
CA LEU A 695 6.45 19.41 40.39
C LEU A 695 5.02 19.50 40.93
N TRP A 696 4.20 18.51 40.58
CA TRP A 696 2.84 18.36 41.09
C TRP A 696 2.39 16.90 41.01
N LYS A 697 1.31 16.58 41.73
CA LYS A 697 0.64 15.27 41.66
C LYS A 697 -0.88 15.41 41.78
N ALA A 698 -1.60 14.49 41.17
CA ALA A 698 -3.04 14.31 41.34
C ALA A 698 -3.32 12.88 41.82
N THR A 699 -4.22 12.72 42.79
CA THR A 699 -4.63 11.41 43.34
C THR A 699 -6.12 11.14 43.20
N ASP A 700 -6.89 12.15 42.81
CA ASP A 700 -8.35 12.08 42.82
C ASP A 700 -8.88 11.62 41.47
N GLY A 701 -9.44 10.41 41.46
CA GLY A 701 -10.07 9.84 40.28
C GLY A 701 -9.12 9.67 39.09
N VAL A 702 -7.85 9.33 39.35
CA VAL A 702 -6.88 8.91 38.31
C VAL A 702 -7.28 7.52 37.83
N PHE A 703 -7.66 7.44 36.56
CA PHE A 703 -8.26 6.26 35.94
C PHE A 703 -7.50 5.81 34.71
N GLY A 704 -6.73 6.70 34.06
CA GLY A 704 -6.17 6.46 32.73
C GLY A 704 -5.20 5.28 32.65
N ALA A 705 -5.04 4.79 31.42
CA ALA A 705 -3.98 3.88 30.99
C ALA A 705 -3.14 4.48 29.84
N TRP A 706 -3.46 5.71 29.46
CA TRP A 706 -2.84 6.49 28.40
C TRP A 706 -2.60 7.92 28.87
N LEU A 707 -1.42 8.46 28.57
CA LEU A 707 -1.13 9.89 28.63
C LEU A 707 -0.63 10.39 27.28
N SER A 708 -1.13 11.54 26.86
CA SER A 708 -0.56 12.33 25.75
C SER A 708 -0.48 13.80 26.13
N TYR A 709 0.47 14.53 25.55
CA TYR A 709 0.76 15.91 25.95
C TYR A 709 0.86 16.86 24.74
N SER A 710 0.23 18.03 24.87
CA SER A 710 0.36 19.12 23.91
C SER A 710 1.31 20.18 24.44
N GLU A 711 2.52 20.21 23.89
CA GLU A 711 3.51 21.23 24.28
C GLU A 711 3.09 22.65 23.87
N LYS A 712 2.45 22.80 22.71
CA LYS A 712 1.98 24.10 22.21
C LYS A 712 0.99 24.78 23.17
N TYR A 713 0.16 24.00 23.86
CA TYR A 713 -0.92 24.52 24.70
C TYR A 713 -0.72 24.26 26.20
N ASP A 714 0.37 23.57 26.59
CA ASP A 714 0.65 23.08 27.95
C ASP A 714 -0.55 22.33 28.55
N ILE A 715 -1.05 21.33 27.79
CA ILE A 715 -2.21 20.51 28.17
C ILE A 715 -1.83 19.03 28.15
N LEU A 716 -2.09 18.34 29.27
CA LEU A 716 -1.94 16.90 29.42
C LEU A 716 -3.31 16.22 29.32
N ILE A 717 -3.40 15.14 28.54
CA ILE A 717 -4.61 14.33 28.41
C ILE A 717 -4.41 12.96 29.07
N GLU A 718 -5.34 12.62 29.98
CA GLU A 718 -5.51 11.30 30.57
C GLU A 718 -6.68 10.58 29.90
N ALA A 719 -6.46 9.38 29.39
CA ALA A 719 -7.50 8.58 28.74
C ALA A 719 -7.30 7.07 28.95
N GLY A 720 -8.26 6.27 28.49
CA GLY A 720 -7.99 4.87 28.14
C GLY A 720 -7.46 4.71 26.71
N ARG A 721 -6.97 3.53 26.38
CA ARG A 721 -6.46 3.12 25.07
C ARG A 721 -7.26 1.93 24.55
N ASN A 722 -8.50 2.16 24.14
CA ASN A 722 -9.33 1.07 23.63
C ASN A 722 -8.84 0.65 22.24
N ALA A 723 -8.39 -0.59 22.12
CA ALA A 723 -7.95 -1.21 20.89
C ALA A 723 -8.36 -2.69 20.89
N ARG A 724 -8.33 -3.35 19.73
CA ARG A 724 -8.95 -4.66 19.56
C ARG A 724 -8.20 -5.83 20.20
N ASP A 725 -6.91 -5.66 20.48
CA ASP A 725 -6.09 -6.57 21.26
C ASP A 725 -5.31 -5.70 22.27
N THR A 726 -6.00 -5.27 23.33
CA THR A 726 -5.47 -4.40 24.38
C THR A 726 -5.59 -5.07 25.75
N LEU A 727 -5.12 -4.41 26.81
CA LEU A 727 -5.30 -4.87 28.18
C LEU A 727 -6.79 -4.93 28.53
N SER A 728 -7.19 -5.94 29.31
CA SER A 728 -8.60 -6.14 29.70
C SER A 728 -9.17 -5.03 30.60
N ASP A 729 -8.32 -4.11 31.06
CA ASP A 729 -8.63 -3.09 32.07
C ASP A 729 -8.57 -1.65 31.53
N GLU A 730 -8.63 -1.49 30.20
CA GLU A 730 -8.67 -0.20 29.54
C GLU A 730 -9.95 0.58 29.93
N PRO A 731 -9.81 1.76 30.56
CA PRO A 731 -10.95 2.52 31.06
C PRO A 731 -11.66 3.29 29.94
N LYS A 732 -12.91 3.66 30.18
CA LYS A 732 -13.58 4.73 29.41
C LYS A 732 -13.35 6.07 30.08
N GLY A 733 -13.38 7.14 29.29
CA GLY A 733 -13.26 8.50 29.75
C GLY A 733 -12.00 9.20 29.22
N MET A 734 -12.06 10.52 29.19
CA MET A 734 -10.95 11.39 28.82
C MET A 734 -10.97 12.65 29.67
N ARG A 735 -9.82 13.04 30.22
CA ARG A 735 -9.66 14.23 31.06
C ARG A 735 -8.47 15.04 30.58
N ALA A 736 -8.62 16.37 30.58
CA ALA A 736 -7.51 17.28 30.34
C ALA A 736 -7.06 17.96 31.63
N TYR A 737 -5.77 18.21 31.74
CA TYR A 737 -5.13 18.97 32.82
C TYR A 737 -4.25 20.07 32.24
N ARG A 738 -4.06 21.15 32.99
CA ARG A 738 -2.92 22.06 32.80
C ARG A 738 -1.62 21.33 33.11
N GLY A 739 -0.67 21.33 32.17
CA GLY A 739 0.55 20.53 32.30
C GLY A 739 1.54 21.07 33.34
N ASP A 740 1.54 22.36 33.61
CA ASP A 740 2.44 23.02 34.56
C ASP A 740 2.06 22.84 36.04
N HIS A 741 0.76 22.79 36.37
CA HIS A 741 0.31 22.69 37.76
C HIS A 741 -0.81 21.66 38.03
N GLY A 742 -1.25 20.90 37.02
CA GLY A 742 -2.09 19.71 37.21
C GLY A 742 -3.57 19.98 37.51
N ASN A 743 -4.06 21.20 37.30
CA ASN A 743 -5.48 21.52 37.48
C ASN A 743 -6.32 20.92 36.33
N PRO A 744 -7.42 20.20 36.60
CA PRO A 744 -8.27 19.66 35.55
C PRO A 744 -8.99 20.79 34.79
N LEU A 745 -9.08 20.64 33.46
CA LEU A 745 -9.79 21.56 32.57
C LEU A 745 -11.19 21.05 32.25
N TRP A 746 -11.30 19.78 31.90
CA TRP A 746 -12.57 19.12 31.56
C TRP A 746 -12.45 17.61 31.71
N PHE A 747 -13.59 16.92 31.82
CA PHE A 747 -13.69 15.47 31.84
C PHE A 747 -14.92 15.01 31.05
N GLN A 748 -14.73 14.07 30.14
CA GLN A 748 -15.78 13.46 29.33
C GLN A 748 -15.79 11.95 29.54
N PRO A 749 -16.77 11.39 30.26
CA PRO A 749 -16.78 9.97 30.66
C PRO A 749 -17.08 9.00 29.50
N LYS A 750 -17.61 9.51 28.37
CA LYS A 750 -17.98 8.69 27.21
C LYS A 750 -16.88 8.59 26.15
N TYR A 751 -15.91 9.50 26.17
CA TYR A 751 -14.82 9.47 25.20
C TYR A 751 -13.91 8.26 25.43
N THR A 752 -13.36 7.77 24.32
CA THR A 752 -12.56 6.55 24.29
C THR A 752 -11.33 6.82 23.43
N GLY A 753 -10.14 6.54 23.96
CA GLY A 753 -8.88 6.84 23.28
C GLY A 753 -8.41 5.76 22.29
N PRO A 754 -7.15 5.86 21.83
CA PRO A 754 -6.12 6.80 22.32
C PRO A 754 -6.47 8.25 22.00
N ALA A 755 -6.05 9.16 22.89
CA ALA A 755 -6.19 10.59 22.72
C ALA A 755 -5.08 11.10 21.78
N MET A 756 -5.37 11.17 20.48
CA MET A 756 -4.42 11.64 19.47
C MET A 756 -4.50 13.16 19.37
N ILE A 757 -3.41 13.88 19.66
CA ILE A 757 -3.41 15.34 19.74
C ILE A 757 -3.06 15.93 18.37
N HIS A 758 -4.07 16.45 17.68
CA HIS A 758 -3.97 17.07 16.35
C HIS A 758 -4.25 18.57 16.48
N GLY A 759 -3.19 19.37 16.60
CA GLY A 759 -3.30 20.80 16.85
C GLY A 759 -4.14 21.13 18.10
N GLY A 760 -5.22 21.89 17.90
CA GLY A 760 -6.18 22.26 18.96
C GLY A 760 -7.30 21.23 19.20
N MET A 761 -7.20 20.04 18.61
CA MET A 761 -8.18 18.97 18.67
C MET A 761 -7.57 17.70 19.27
N VAL A 762 -8.40 16.92 19.97
CA VAL A 762 -8.10 15.53 20.31
C VAL A 762 -8.97 14.63 19.45
N LEU A 763 -8.34 13.89 18.55
CA LEU A 763 -9.00 12.84 17.78
C LEU A 763 -9.18 11.60 18.69
N HIS A 764 -10.38 11.03 18.64
CA HIS A 764 -10.76 9.86 19.42
C HIS A 764 -11.60 8.90 18.56
N ASP A 765 -12.01 7.76 19.12
CA ASP A 765 -12.79 6.77 18.36
C ASP A 765 -14.08 7.39 17.79
N GLY A 766 -14.23 7.38 16.46
CA GLY A 766 -15.38 7.87 15.72
C GLY A 766 -15.56 9.40 15.61
N GLY A 767 -14.68 10.22 16.19
CA GLY A 767 -14.82 11.67 16.16
C GLY A 767 -13.61 12.44 16.70
N GLY A 768 -13.84 13.69 17.11
CA GLY A 768 -12.83 14.53 17.74
C GLY A 768 -13.45 15.60 18.62
N CYS A 769 -12.68 16.11 19.57
CA CYS A 769 -13.12 17.17 20.49
C CYS A 769 -12.07 18.27 20.63
N ASN A 770 -12.51 19.47 21.01
CA ASN A 770 -11.62 20.59 21.26
C ASN A 770 -10.72 20.31 22.48
N LEU A 771 -9.40 20.51 22.32
CA LEU A 771 -8.40 20.22 23.35
C LEU A 771 -8.61 21.01 24.65
N HIS A 772 -9.12 22.24 24.56
CA HIS A 772 -9.28 23.14 25.71
C HIS A 772 -10.58 22.91 26.48
N THR A 773 -11.64 22.46 25.80
CA THR A 773 -13.00 22.42 26.38
C THR A 773 -13.61 21.02 26.44
N GLY A 774 -13.10 20.07 25.66
CA GLY A 774 -13.69 18.75 25.51
C GLY A 774 -15.05 18.77 24.78
N ALA A 775 -15.39 19.87 24.11
CA ALA A 775 -16.59 19.96 23.28
C ALA A 775 -16.37 19.22 21.95
N ALA A 776 -17.42 18.55 21.44
CA ALA A 776 -17.36 17.86 20.16
C ALA A 776 -16.98 18.83 19.03
N THR A 777 -16.16 18.35 18.10
CA THR A 777 -15.81 19.11 16.90
C THR A 777 -17.04 19.18 16.00
N MET A 778 -17.36 20.37 15.50
CA MET A 778 -18.51 20.61 14.64
C MET A 778 -18.05 20.86 13.21
N ARG A 779 -18.85 20.48 12.23
CA ARG A 779 -18.72 20.86 10.82
C ARG A 779 -20.06 21.25 10.24
N ASP A 780 -20.06 21.96 9.13
CA ASP A 780 -21.26 22.13 8.32
C ASP A 780 -21.48 20.89 7.46
N ASP A 781 -22.72 20.40 7.40
CA ASP A 781 -23.11 19.32 6.51
C ASP A 781 -22.85 19.75 5.04
N PRO A 782 -22.00 19.03 4.27
CA PRO A 782 -21.68 19.41 2.90
C PRO A 782 -22.90 19.41 1.97
N LEU A 783 -24.00 18.72 2.34
CA LEU A 783 -25.23 18.73 1.55
C LEU A 783 -26.16 19.89 1.92
N THR A 784 -26.32 20.20 3.21
CA THR A 784 -27.42 21.05 3.71
C THR A 784 -26.95 22.37 4.34
N GLY A 785 -25.66 22.49 4.64
CA GLY A 785 -25.09 23.62 5.39
C GLY A 785 -25.54 23.70 6.85
N VAL A 786 -26.18 22.64 7.38
CA VAL A 786 -26.58 22.57 8.79
C VAL A 786 -25.40 22.08 9.62
N SER A 787 -25.11 22.78 10.73
CA SER A 787 -24.05 22.39 11.65
C SER A 787 -24.35 21.02 12.28
N MET A 788 -23.34 20.15 12.33
CA MET A 788 -23.42 18.82 12.89
C MET A 788 -22.07 18.41 13.51
N GLU A 789 -22.09 17.41 14.39
CA GLU A 789 -20.85 16.84 14.91
C GLU A 789 -20.02 16.23 13.78
N TRP A 790 -18.73 16.54 13.77
CA TRP A 790 -17.76 15.92 12.89
C TRP A 790 -17.48 14.50 13.36
N ALA A 791 -17.55 13.56 12.42
CA ALA A 791 -17.37 12.15 12.69
C ALA A 791 -16.71 11.49 11.48
N TRP A 792 -15.87 10.51 11.77
CA TRP A 792 -15.21 9.64 10.80
C TRP A 792 -15.61 8.20 11.09
N SER A 793 -15.50 7.33 10.09
CA SER A 793 -15.83 5.92 10.23
C SER A 793 -14.87 5.06 9.45
N ARG A 794 -14.69 3.82 9.90
CA ARG A 794 -13.93 2.80 9.19
C ARG A 794 -14.75 1.52 9.20
N ASN A 795 -14.54 0.67 8.19
CA ASN A 795 -14.98 -0.71 8.28
C ASN A 795 -14.06 -1.46 9.26
N TYR A 796 -14.33 -2.74 9.45
CA TYR A 796 -13.61 -3.57 10.42
C TYR A 796 -12.08 -3.46 10.34
N GLY A 797 -11.43 -3.30 11.49
CA GLY A 797 -9.98 -3.26 11.66
C GLY A 797 -9.55 -3.68 13.07
N CYS A 798 -8.31 -4.13 13.23
CA CYS A 798 -7.73 -4.51 14.53
C CYS A 798 -6.68 -3.53 15.05
N ASN A 799 -6.10 -2.70 14.17
CA ASN A 799 -5.07 -1.76 14.58
C ASN A 799 -5.67 -0.51 15.24
N THR A 800 -4.85 0.11 16.09
CA THR A 800 -5.11 1.44 16.63
C THR A 800 -4.81 2.49 15.55
N PRO A 801 -5.74 3.42 15.24
CA PRO A 801 -5.49 4.48 14.25
C PRO A 801 -4.24 5.31 14.57
N ALA A 802 -3.58 5.87 13.56
CA ALA A 802 -2.49 6.85 13.72
C ALA A 802 -2.80 8.05 12.82
N ALA A 803 -2.46 9.27 13.24
CA ALA A 803 -2.73 10.45 12.41
C ALA A 803 -1.45 11.11 11.90
N SER A 804 -1.60 11.95 10.90
CA SER A 804 -0.69 13.02 10.51
C SER A 804 -1.46 14.34 10.47
N GLU A 805 -0.82 15.42 10.00
CA GLU A 805 -1.53 16.68 9.79
C GLU A 805 -2.69 16.55 8.78
N ASN A 806 -2.57 15.68 7.77
CA ASN A 806 -3.56 15.57 6.69
C ASN A 806 -4.35 14.25 6.63
N LEU A 807 -3.91 13.18 7.31
CA LEU A 807 -4.51 11.86 7.20
C LEU A 807 -4.71 11.19 8.56
N LEU A 808 -5.73 10.34 8.67
CA LEU A 808 -5.84 9.35 9.73
C LEU A 808 -5.73 7.95 9.12
N THR A 809 -4.71 7.17 9.45
CA THR A 809 -4.43 5.84 8.89
C THR A 809 -4.89 4.71 9.81
N PHE A 810 -5.44 3.64 9.22
CA PHE A 810 -5.95 2.47 9.96
C PHE A 810 -6.22 1.26 9.04
N ARG A 811 -6.64 0.14 9.63
CA ARG A 811 -7.25 -1.00 8.92
C ARG A 811 -8.75 -0.76 8.75
N SER A 812 -9.25 -0.97 7.53
CA SER A 812 -10.67 -0.88 7.17
C SER A 812 -10.98 -1.90 6.06
N GLY A 813 -11.10 -3.18 6.40
CA GLY A 813 -11.19 -4.29 5.42
C GLY A 813 -9.86 -4.56 4.71
N ALA A 814 -9.23 -3.54 4.14
CA ALA A 814 -7.86 -3.49 3.64
C ALA A 814 -7.04 -2.45 4.44
N ALA A 815 -5.87 -2.04 3.93
CA ALA A 815 -5.25 -0.80 4.39
C ALA A 815 -6.16 0.39 4.04
N GLY A 816 -6.25 1.40 4.91
CA GLY A 816 -7.17 2.52 4.70
C GLY A 816 -6.76 3.78 5.42
N TYR A 817 -7.41 4.87 5.03
CA TYR A 817 -7.22 6.20 5.59
C TYR A 817 -8.52 6.97 5.61
N TYR A 818 -8.58 8.00 6.44
CA TYR A 818 -9.53 9.09 6.33
C TYR A 818 -8.79 10.36 5.92
N ASP A 819 -9.32 11.07 4.92
CA ASP A 819 -8.80 12.35 4.46
C ASP A 819 -9.23 13.48 5.41
N LEU A 820 -8.32 13.88 6.31
CA LEU A 820 -8.58 14.92 7.30
C LEU A 820 -8.57 16.32 6.67
N VAL A 821 -7.69 16.57 5.69
CA VAL A 821 -7.48 17.91 5.15
C VAL A 821 -8.66 18.38 4.32
N ASN A 822 -9.30 17.49 3.55
CA ASN A 822 -10.47 17.86 2.75
C ASN A 822 -11.80 17.43 3.39
N ASP A 823 -11.77 16.79 4.57
CA ASP A 823 -12.94 16.09 5.13
C ASP A 823 -13.57 15.18 4.04
N GLY A 824 -12.67 14.43 3.38
CA GLY A 824 -12.88 13.74 2.10
C GLY A 824 -13.47 12.34 2.24
N GLY A 825 -13.66 11.85 3.48
CA GLY A 825 -14.18 10.52 3.75
C GLY A 825 -13.09 9.46 3.93
N THR A 826 -13.51 8.19 3.94
CA THR A 826 -12.63 7.04 4.16
C THR A 826 -12.33 6.32 2.84
N GLY A 827 -11.05 6.24 2.49
CA GLY A 827 -10.53 5.48 1.34
C GLY A 827 -9.87 4.16 1.75
N ASN A 828 -9.69 3.26 0.78
CA ASN A 828 -8.94 2.01 0.99
C ASN A 828 -7.87 1.82 -0.09
N LEU A 829 -6.72 1.31 0.33
CA LEU A 829 -5.61 0.93 -0.53
C LEU A 829 -5.70 -0.58 -0.77
N GLY A 830 -6.62 -0.97 -1.66
CA GLY A 830 -6.89 -2.39 -1.95
C GLY A 830 -5.70 -3.12 -2.58
N GLY A 831 -5.70 -4.45 -2.54
CA GLY A 831 -4.57 -5.26 -3.01
C GLY A 831 -3.57 -5.66 -1.94
N PHE A 832 -3.53 -4.96 -0.80
CA PHE A 832 -2.80 -5.40 0.40
C PHE A 832 -3.55 -5.04 1.69
N ARG A 833 -3.02 -5.53 2.82
CA ARG A 833 -3.56 -5.27 4.15
C ARG A 833 -2.52 -4.60 5.06
N SER A 834 -2.99 -3.79 5.98
CA SER A 834 -2.20 -3.39 7.15
C SER A 834 -2.14 -4.51 8.20
N SER A 835 -1.13 -4.46 9.07
CA SER A 835 -0.94 -5.43 10.16
C SER A 835 -1.89 -5.16 11.35
N CYS A 836 -1.80 -5.99 12.41
CA CYS A 836 -2.54 -5.73 13.65
C CYS A 836 -1.90 -4.59 14.46
N THR A 837 -0.57 -4.49 14.44
CA THR A 837 0.15 -3.23 14.71
C THR A 837 -0.08 -2.29 13.52
N ASN A 838 -0.36 -1.01 13.77
CA ASN A 838 -0.47 -0.07 12.66
C ASN A 838 0.89 0.15 12.02
N ASN A 839 1.05 -0.31 10.79
CA ASN A 839 2.26 -0.18 9.98
C ASN A 839 2.08 0.84 8.85
N LEU A 840 1.07 1.73 8.92
CA LEU A 840 0.83 2.80 7.95
C LEU A 840 1.35 4.13 8.54
N ILE A 841 2.65 4.35 8.47
CA ILE A 841 3.34 5.45 9.16
C ILE A 841 3.64 6.59 8.19
N VAL A 842 3.01 7.74 8.44
CA VAL A 842 3.30 8.98 7.72
C VAL A 842 4.52 9.64 8.35
N ALA A 843 5.64 9.67 7.64
CA ALA A 843 6.87 10.33 8.07
C ALA A 843 7.82 10.53 6.90
N ASP A 844 8.65 11.55 7.01
CA ASP A 844 9.70 11.89 6.05
C ASP A 844 9.21 12.18 4.62
N GLY A 845 7.99 12.72 4.53
CA GLY A 845 7.28 13.04 3.30
C GLY A 845 6.61 11.85 2.61
N VAL A 846 6.54 10.69 3.28
CA VAL A 846 6.10 9.42 2.70
C VAL A 846 5.12 8.69 3.63
N LEU A 847 4.11 8.04 3.06
CA LEU A 847 3.33 7.02 3.77
C LEU A 847 4.07 5.68 3.66
N ASN A 848 4.77 5.32 4.73
CA ASN A 848 5.53 4.09 4.84
C ASN A 848 4.62 2.92 5.23
N ALA A 849 4.63 1.84 4.46
CA ALA A 849 3.85 0.64 4.70
C ALA A 849 4.70 -0.63 4.59
N PRO A 850 5.63 -0.89 5.55
CA PRO A 850 6.43 -2.10 5.54
C PRO A 850 5.58 -3.36 5.72
N ASP A 851 5.97 -4.45 5.08
CA ASP A 851 5.25 -5.72 5.21
C ASP A 851 5.40 -6.30 6.62
N TYR A 852 4.32 -6.25 7.40
CA TYR A 852 4.22 -6.81 8.76
C TYR A 852 3.24 -7.98 8.80
N THR A 853 3.11 -8.73 7.70
CA THR A 853 2.09 -9.78 7.54
C THR A 853 2.60 -11.20 7.77
N ARG A 854 3.82 -11.37 8.33
CA ARG A 854 4.37 -12.70 8.69
C ARG A 854 3.33 -13.53 9.46
N GLY A 855 3.13 -14.77 9.00
CA GLY A 855 2.13 -15.71 9.52
C GLY A 855 0.70 -15.50 8.98
N CYS A 856 0.48 -14.63 7.99
CA CYS A 856 -0.82 -14.44 7.37
C CYS A 856 -1.05 -15.39 6.17
N THR A 857 -2.14 -16.13 6.22
CA THR A 857 -2.60 -17.04 5.14
C THR A 857 -3.80 -16.50 4.36
N CYS A 858 -4.26 -15.28 4.67
CA CYS A 858 -5.37 -14.66 3.94
C CYS A 858 -4.96 -14.32 2.50
N SER A 859 -5.91 -14.40 1.57
CA SER A 859 -5.74 -14.16 0.14
C SER A 859 -5.67 -12.68 -0.28
N TYR A 860 -5.15 -11.78 0.59
CA TYR A 860 -4.80 -10.43 0.11
C TYR A 860 -3.71 -10.57 -0.97
N GLN A 861 -3.91 -9.94 -2.12
CA GLN A 861 -3.20 -10.32 -3.35
C GLN A 861 -1.70 -10.09 -3.28
N ASN A 862 -1.28 -8.94 -2.74
CA ASN A 862 0.12 -8.54 -2.62
C ASN A 862 0.60 -8.65 -1.17
N GLN A 863 1.78 -9.26 -1.01
CA GLN A 863 2.52 -9.34 0.24
C GLN A 863 3.91 -8.76 0.03
N ALA A 864 4.04 -7.46 0.24
CA ALA A 864 5.26 -6.70 0.03
C ALA A 864 5.22 -5.39 0.84
N SER A 865 6.39 -4.81 1.11
CA SER A 865 6.46 -3.44 1.61
C SER A 865 6.16 -2.47 0.48
N LEU A 866 5.61 -1.31 0.81
CA LEU A 866 5.40 -0.22 -0.14
C LEU A 866 5.48 1.15 0.53
N ALA A 867 5.71 2.15 -0.30
CA ALA A 867 5.67 3.55 0.07
C ALA A 867 4.76 4.31 -0.89
N LEU A 868 3.95 5.21 -0.34
CA LEU A 868 3.08 6.08 -1.11
C LEU A 868 3.43 7.55 -0.88
N ALA A 869 3.25 8.36 -1.92
CA ALA A 869 3.41 9.81 -1.89
C ALA A 869 2.17 10.48 -2.48
N PRO A 870 1.92 11.77 -2.19
CA PRO A 870 0.86 12.53 -2.85
C PRO A 870 0.99 12.46 -4.37
N MET A 871 -0.09 12.12 -5.07
CA MET A 871 -0.13 11.99 -6.52
C MET A 871 -1.49 12.48 -7.02
N ALA A 872 -1.53 13.70 -7.56
CA ALA A 872 -2.79 14.38 -7.89
C ALA A 872 -3.66 13.63 -8.90
N ASP A 873 -3.04 12.87 -9.81
CA ASP A 873 -3.69 12.06 -10.85
C ASP A 873 -3.97 10.61 -10.40
N ALA A 874 -3.64 10.24 -9.16
CA ALA A 874 -4.02 8.94 -8.62
C ALA A 874 -5.55 8.85 -8.45
N GLU A 875 -6.09 7.68 -8.76
CA GLU A 875 -7.50 7.41 -8.58
C GLU A 875 -7.83 7.30 -7.08
N GLU A 876 -8.89 7.97 -6.65
CA GLU A 876 -9.35 7.98 -5.27
C GLU A 876 -10.86 7.87 -5.22
N TRP A 877 -11.32 6.96 -4.36
CA TRP A 877 -12.73 6.76 -4.05
C TRP A 877 -12.89 6.52 -2.54
N THR A 878 -13.95 7.09 -1.99
CA THR A 878 -14.18 7.12 -0.55
C THR A 878 -15.61 6.76 -0.19
N PHE A 879 -15.84 6.48 1.08
CA PHE A 879 -17.17 6.37 1.67
C PHE A 879 -17.27 7.29 2.89
N PHE A 880 -18.49 7.64 3.30
CA PHE A 880 -18.77 8.59 4.37
C PHE A 880 -19.63 7.96 5.46
N THR A 881 -19.76 8.61 6.61
CA THR A 881 -20.70 8.13 7.64
C THR A 881 -22.12 8.09 7.11
N ALA A 882 -22.74 6.91 7.15
CA ALA A 882 -24.12 6.71 6.71
C ALA A 882 -25.07 7.57 7.56
N ARG A 883 -25.90 8.36 6.90
CA ARG A 883 -26.92 9.17 7.57
C ARG A 883 -28.09 9.51 6.65
N GLU A 884 -29.20 9.86 7.29
CA GLU A 884 -30.33 10.46 6.62
C GLU A 884 -30.07 11.95 6.35
N VAL A 885 -30.35 12.43 5.13
CA VAL A 885 -30.25 13.87 4.82
C VAL A 885 -31.54 14.56 5.27
N LYS A 886 -31.43 15.54 6.18
CA LYS A 886 -32.55 16.29 6.75
C LYS A 886 -32.53 17.73 6.26
N GLY A 887 -33.68 18.25 5.84
CA GLY A 887 -33.80 19.63 5.35
C GLY A 887 -33.64 19.76 3.84
N VAL A 888 -33.30 20.98 3.40
CA VAL A 888 -33.13 21.34 1.98
C VAL A 888 -31.65 21.15 1.61
N VAL A 889 -31.39 20.38 0.57
CA VAL A 889 -30.06 20.24 -0.01
C VAL A 889 -29.66 21.56 -0.67
N ARG A 890 -28.56 22.14 -0.21
CA ARG A 890 -27.95 23.33 -0.78
C ARG A 890 -26.94 22.99 -1.87
N ARG A 891 -26.23 21.88 -1.75
CA ARG A 891 -25.22 21.46 -2.72
C ARG A 891 -25.10 19.94 -2.76
N VAL A 892 -25.04 19.35 -3.95
CA VAL A 892 -24.78 17.92 -4.12
C VAL A 892 -24.30 17.62 -5.53
N GLY A 893 -23.40 16.65 -5.65
CA GLY A 893 -23.06 16.00 -6.91
C GLY A 893 -23.60 14.57 -6.93
N LEU A 894 -24.08 14.13 -8.09
CA LEU A 894 -24.40 12.73 -8.37
C LEU A 894 -23.48 12.25 -9.48
N ASN A 895 -22.65 11.24 -9.18
CA ASN A 895 -21.76 10.62 -10.16
C ASN A 895 -22.32 9.25 -10.58
N LEU A 896 -22.74 9.15 -11.84
CA LEU A 896 -23.43 7.98 -12.37
C LEU A 896 -22.41 6.89 -12.73
N GLY A 897 -22.59 5.67 -12.24
CA GLY A 897 -21.68 4.53 -12.48
C GLY A 897 -20.40 4.53 -11.64
N ALA A 898 -20.18 5.55 -10.80
CA ALA A 898 -19.01 5.64 -9.93
C ALA A 898 -18.94 4.51 -8.90
N PRO A 899 -17.73 4.12 -8.45
CA PRO A 899 -17.57 3.09 -7.43
C PRO A 899 -17.73 3.60 -5.99
N GLY A 900 -17.75 4.90 -5.77
CA GLY A 900 -17.81 5.47 -4.42
C GLY A 900 -18.07 6.96 -4.43
N CYS A 901 -18.15 7.54 -3.24
CA CYS A 901 -18.25 8.98 -3.06
C CYS A 901 -16.87 9.63 -3.28
N ARG A 902 -16.88 10.91 -3.64
CA ARG A 902 -15.69 11.76 -3.59
C ARG A 902 -16.12 13.20 -3.35
N ARG A 903 -15.37 13.93 -2.52
CA ARG A 903 -15.56 15.37 -2.37
C ARG A 903 -14.68 16.09 -3.39
N GLY A 904 -15.27 17.00 -4.17
CA GLY A 904 -14.53 17.86 -5.09
C GLY A 904 -13.87 19.03 -4.37
N ASP A 905 -12.86 19.62 -5.01
CA ASP A 905 -12.11 20.78 -4.48
C ASP A 905 -13.00 22.01 -4.26
N ASP A 906 -14.13 22.09 -4.98
CA ASP A 906 -15.16 23.11 -4.80
C ASP A 906 -16.03 22.89 -3.55
N GLY A 907 -15.83 21.78 -2.84
CA GLY A 907 -16.56 21.36 -1.65
C GLY A 907 -17.82 20.55 -1.95
N THR A 908 -18.16 20.30 -3.22
CA THR A 908 -19.31 19.45 -3.60
C THR A 908 -19.05 18.00 -3.20
N LEU A 909 -19.94 17.41 -2.41
CA LEU A 909 -19.92 15.97 -2.17
C LEU A 909 -20.61 15.26 -3.33
N TRP A 910 -19.83 14.53 -4.13
CA TRP A 910 -20.33 13.69 -5.21
C TRP A 910 -20.63 12.30 -4.67
N MET A 911 -21.90 11.92 -4.71
CA MET A 911 -22.37 10.60 -4.30
C MET A 911 -22.45 9.68 -5.52
N GLU A 912 -22.09 8.42 -5.34
CA GLU A 912 -22.26 7.41 -6.37
C GLU A 912 -23.74 7.05 -6.59
N TYR A 913 -24.09 6.80 -7.86
CA TYR A 913 -25.36 6.18 -8.20
C TYR A 913 -25.22 5.18 -9.36
N PRO A 914 -25.76 3.97 -9.24
CA PRO A 914 -26.52 3.45 -8.11
C PRO A 914 -25.63 3.27 -6.86
N PRO A 915 -26.20 3.26 -5.64
CA PRO A 915 -25.46 2.90 -4.43
C PRO A 915 -24.79 1.54 -4.57
N VAL A 916 -23.48 1.46 -4.33
CA VAL A 916 -22.70 0.22 -4.49
C VAL A 916 -22.34 -0.48 -3.18
N GLY A 917 -22.85 0.01 -2.04
CA GLY A 917 -22.73 -0.63 -0.73
C GLY A 917 -21.94 0.17 0.31
N GLY A 918 -21.14 1.16 -0.12
CA GLY A 918 -20.42 2.06 0.78
C GLY A 918 -21.36 2.83 1.72
N PRO A 919 -21.00 3.02 3.00
CA PRO A 919 -21.66 4.00 3.85
C PRO A 919 -21.62 5.39 3.20
N ALA A 920 -22.75 6.09 3.16
CA ALA A 920 -22.85 7.45 2.62
C ALA A 920 -24.13 8.13 3.10
N PRO A 921 -24.21 9.48 3.09
CA PRO A 921 -25.49 10.16 3.07
C PRO A 921 -26.31 9.70 1.85
N ARG A 922 -27.62 9.49 2.01
CA ARG A 922 -28.49 9.00 0.93
C ARG A 922 -29.60 10.00 0.60
N LEU A 923 -29.67 10.38 -0.67
CA LEU A 923 -30.80 11.07 -1.29
C LEU A 923 -31.63 10.09 -2.11
N ALA A 924 -32.92 10.37 -2.26
CA ALA A 924 -33.77 9.60 -3.15
C ALA A 924 -33.47 9.97 -4.61
N VAL A 925 -33.10 8.97 -5.40
CA VAL A 925 -32.81 9.09 -6.83
C VAL A 925 -33.52 7.98 -7.58
N SER A 926 -34.20 8.33 -8.66
CA SER A 926 -34.81 7.38 -9.59
C SER A 926 -34.39 7.66 -11.02
N VAL A 927 -34.20 6.60 -11.79
CA VAL A 927 -33.84 6.65 -13.20
C VAL A 927 -34.82 5.84 -14.05
N SER A 928 -34.99 6.25 -15.30
CA SER A 928 -35.73 5.51 -16.31
C SER A 928 -34.86 5.35 -17.57
N PRO A 929 -34.67 4.12 -18.09
CA PRO A 929 -35.05 2.84 -17.49
C PRO A 929 -34.37 2.62 -16.13
N THR A 930 -34.86 1.67 -15.33
CA THR A 930 -34.33 1.40 -13.97
C THR A 930 -32.91 0.82 -13.98
N ASN A 931 -32.51 0.19 -15.08
CA ASN A 931 -31.15 -0.35 -15.27
C ASN A 931 -30.60 0.12 -16.62
N PRO A 932 -30.14 1.39 -16.71
CA PRO A 932 -29.42 1.87 -17.88
C PRO A 932 -28.06 1.15 -18.01
N ASP A 933 -27.39 1.34 -19.13
CA ASP A 933 -26.11 0.71 -19.41
C ASP A 933 -24.97 1.51 -18.74
N TRP A 934 -24.60 1.12 -17.53
CA TRP A 934 -23.52 1.74 -16.76
C TRP A 934 -22.16 1.49 -17.42
N PHE A 935 -21.31 2.52 -17.45
CA PHE A 935 -19.92 2.39 -17.84
C PHE A 935 -18.99 3.03 -16.81
N ARG A 936 -17.75 2.56 -16.78
CA ARG A 936 -16.66 3.10 -15.98
C ARG A 936 -15.35 2.97 -16.74
N ARG A 937 -14.53 4.00 -16.63
CA ARG A 937 -13.16 4.14 -17.10
C ARG A 937 -12.29 4.51 -15.91
N HIS A 938 -10.99 4.30 -16.02
CA HIS A 938 -10.03 4.87 -15.09
C HIS A 938 -9.97 6.39 -15.31
N THR A 939 -9.84 7.18 -14.24
CA THR A 939 -9.82 8.65 -14.34
C THR A 939 -8.73 9.19 -15.27
N SER A 940 -7.63 8.44 -15.45
CA SER A 940 -6.53 8.83 -16.34
C SER A 940 -6.86 8.71 -17.83
N GLN A 941 -7.98 8.06 -18.19
CA GLN A 941 -8.42 7.95 -19.57
C GLN A 941 -9.28 9.14 -20.01
N VAL A 942 -9.75 9.96 -19.07
CA VAL A 942 -10.66 11.07 -19.36
C VAL A 942 -9.96 12.42 -19.19
N THR A 943 -10.16 13.31 -20.15
CA THR A 943 -9.70 14.71 -20.12
C THR A 943 -10.88 15.64 -20.39
N GLY A 944 -10.70 16.96 -20.45
CA GLY A 944 -11.78 17.91 -20.78
C GLY A 944 -12.27 18.73 -19.60
N ASP A 945 -13.53 19.18 -19.65
CA ASP A 945 -14.11 20.09 -18.67
C ASP A 945 -14.56 19.36 -17.40
N GLY A 946 -14.43 20.03 -16.26
CA GLY A 946 -14.86 19.50 -14.97
C GLY A 946 -13.94 18.39 -14.43
N PRO A 947 -14.32 17.73 -13.33
CA PRO A 947 -13.49 16.69 -12.75
C PRO A 947 -13.48 15.43 -13.62
N SER A 948 -12.30 15.00 -14.08
CA SER A 948 -12.15 13.83 -14.96
C SER A 948 -12.73 12.53 -14.38
N TRP A 949 -12.66 12.36 -13.06
CA TRP A 949 -13.24 11.23 -12.34
C TRP A 949 -14.79 11.23 -12.32
N VAL A 950 -15.45 12.36 -12.62
CA VAL A 950 -16.90 12.39 -12.90
C VAL A 950 -17.19 11.96 -14.33
N GLY A 951 -16.41 12.45 -15.30
CA GLY A 951 -16.54 12.03 -16.72
C GLY A 951 -16.16 10.57 -16.97
N ALA A 952 -15.34 9.98 -16.11
CA ALA A 952 -14.88 8.59 -16.19
C ALA A 952 -15.98 7.55 -15.91
N SER A 953 -17.16 7.95 -15.45
CA SER A 953 -18.29 7.03 -15.30
C SER A 953 -19.59 7.66 -15.79
N GLY A 954 -20.54 6.81 -16.20
CA GLY A 954 -21.85 7.31 -16.60
C GLY A 954 -22.88 6.22 -16.89
N ALA A 955 -24.04 6.67 -17.34
CA ALA A 955 -25.17 5.84 -17.74
C ALA A 955 -25.54 6.09 -19.20
N LYS A 956 -25.38 5.07 -20.05
CA LYS A 956 -25.91 5.06 -21.42
C LYS A 956 -27.36 4.59 -21.43
N ASN A 957 -28.13 5.01 -22.42
CA ASN A 957 -29.57 4.74 -22.55
C ASN A 957 -30.43 5.29 -21.40
N LEU A 958 -29.93 6.30 -20.68
CA LEU A 958 -30.71 7.03 -19.69
C LEU A 958 -31.74 7.93 -20.39
N ARG A 959 -32.99 7.91 -19.93
CA ARG A 959 -34.11 8.72 -20.47
C ARG A 959 -34.58 9.79 -19.50
N SER A 960 -34.59 9.46 -18.21
CA SER A 960 -34.99 10.38 -17.17
C SER A 960 -34.24 10.09 -15.88
N LEU A 961 -33.91 11.14 -15.15
CA LEU A 961 -33.35 11.10 -13.81
C LEU A 961 -34.12 12.06 -12.92
N THR A 962 -34.57 11.59 -11.76
CA THR A 962 -35.17 12.40 -10.71
C THR A 962 -34.30 12.37 -9.46
N LEU A 963 -33.93 13.53 -8.94
CA LEU A 963 -33.14 13.70 -7.71
C LEU A 963 -33.94 14.53 -6.69
N THR A 964 -34.24 13.95 -5.52
CA THR A 964 -34.97 14.63 -4.45
C THR A 964 -34.03 15.50 -3.61
N LEU A 965 -34.24 16.82 -3.63
CA LEU A 965 -33.45 17.83 -2.91
C LEU A 965 -34.11 18.28 -1.59
N SER A 966 -35.38 17.93 -1.37
CA SER A 966 -36.10 18.19 -0.12
C SER A 966 -37.12 17.08 0.10
N ARG A 967 -37.34 16.65 1.34
CA ARG A 967 -38.36 15.63 1.65
C ARG A 967 -39.78 16.14 1.45
N ASN A 968 -40.01 17.39 1.81
CA ASN A 968 -41.31 18.03 1.71
C ASN A 968 -41.30 18.99 0.54
N ALA A 969 -42.41 19.03 -0.21
CA ALA A 969 -42.62 20.05 -1.22
C ALA A 969 -42.68 21.42 -0.54
N GLY A 970 -41.71 22.28 -0.86
CA GLY A 970 -41.67 23.67 -0.42
C GLY A 970 -41.79 24.64 -1.60
N PRO A 971 -41.75 25.96 -1.36
CA PRO A 971 -41.67 26.94 -2.43
C PRO A 971 -40.43 26.66 -3.29
N ALA A 972 -40.60 26.72 -4.61
CA ALA A 972 -39.50 26.49 -5.53
C ALA A 972 -38.37 27.48 -5.26
N ARG A 973 -37.14 26.96 -5.20
CA ARG A 973 -35.90 27.74 -5.04
C ARG A 973 -35.12 27.70 -6.34
N ALA A 974 -34.32 28.73 -6.58
CA ALA A 974 -33.44 28.76 -7.74
C ALA A 974 -32.18 27.95 -7.45
N TYR A 975 -31.76 27.14 -8.42
CA TYR A 975 -30.55 26.35 -8.37
C TYR A 975 -29.76 26.53 -9.67
N THR A 976 -28.45 26.50 -9.54
CA THR A 976 -27.54 26.22 -10.65
C THR A 976 -27.39 24.71 -10.77
N VAL A 977 -27.67 24.18 -11.97
CA VAL A 977 -27.55 22.76 -12.32
C VAL A 977 -26.45 22.61 -13.37
N ARG A 978 -25.45 21.75 -13.12
CA ARG A 978 -24.45 21.37 -14.12
C ARG A 978 -24.64 19.92 -14.51
N LEU A 979 -24.66 19.67 -15.82
CA LEU A 979 -24.73 18.33 -16.39
C LEU A 979 -23.40 18.01 -17.07
N MET A 980 -22.82 16.86 -16.75
CA MET A 980 -21.54 16.40 -17.30
C MET A 980 -21.76 15.22 -18.25
N PHE A 981 -21.08 15.25 -19.39
CA PHE A 981 -21.17 14.25 -20.44
C PHE A 981 -19.77 13.87 -20.92
N THR A 982 -19.58 12.63 -21.35
CA THR A 982 -18.36 12.12 -21.98
C THR A 982 -18.78 11.02 -22.95
N GLU A 983 -18.27 11.02 -24.17
CA GLU A 983 -18.51 9.94 -25.13
C GLU A 983 -17.47 8.82 -24.92
N PRO A 984 -17.85 7.64 -24.37
CA PRO A 984 -16.90 6.58 -24.07
C PRO A 984 -16.73 5.56 -25.21
N ASP A 985 -17.61 5.59 -26.21
CA ASP A 985 -17.64 4.66 -27.33
C ASP A 985 -16.90 5.28 -28.54
N ASP A 986 -16.37 4.43 -29.43
CA ASP A 986 -15.68 4.88 -30.65
C ASP A 986 -16.68 5.33 -31.73
N LEU A 987 -17.38 6.43 -31.44
CA LEU A 987 -18.39 7.04 -32.30
C LEU A 987 -17.86 8.35 -32.88
N ARG A 988 -18.16 8.58 -34.17
CA ARG A 988 -17.96 9.89 -34.80
C ARG A 988 -19.11 10.83 -34.42
N GLY A 989 -18.90 12.13 -34.60
CA GLY A 989 -19.96 13.14 -34.53
C GLY A 989 -21.17 12.79 -35.40
N GLY A 990 -22.35 13.19 -34.95
CA GLY A 990 -23.67 12.92 -35.51
C GLY A 990 -24.28 11.57 -35.09
N ARG A 991 -23.55 10.69 -34.40
CA ARG A 991 -24.04 9.32 -34.09
C ARG A 991 -24.84 9.22 -32.79
N ARG A 992 -24.53 10.07 -31.80
CA ARG A 992 -25.26 10.16 -30.52
C ARG A 992 -25.73 11.60 -30.30
N VAL A 993 -26.93 11.87 -30.81
CA VAL A 993 -27.55 13.20 -30.76
C VAL A 993 -28.86 13.14 -29.98
N PHE A 994 -29.06 14.01 -29.00
CA PHE A 994 -30.26 14.01 -28.17
C PHE A 994 -30.58 15.39 -27.58
N ASP A 995 -31.85 15.61 -27.24
CA ASP A 995 -32.32 16.78 -26.51
C ASP A 995 -32.18 16.57 -25.00
N VAL A 996 -31.95 17.66 -24.27
CA VAL A 996 -31.91 17.68 -22.81
C VAL A 996 -32.93 18.68 -22.29
N ALA A 997 -33.74 18.26 -21.31
CA ALA A 997 -34.69 19.12 -20.63
C ALA A 997 -34.51 19.10 -19.10
N LEU A 998 -34.67 20.25 -18.46
CA LEU A 998 -34.69 20.42 -17.01
C LEU A 998 -36.08 20.90 -16.57
N GLN A 999 -36.70 20.21 -15.61
CA GLN A 999 -38.06 20.51 -15.15
C GLN A 999 -39.08 20.58 -16.32
N GLY A 1000 -38.91 19.71 -17.32
CA GLY A 1000 -39.75 19.68 -18.54
C GLY A 1000 -39.49 20.81 -19.55
N ARG A 1001 -38.54 21.72 -19.29
CA ARG A 1001 -38.15 22.78 -20.23
C ARG A 1001 -36.92 22.34 -21.02
N PRO A 1002 -36.96 22.34 -22.37
CA PRO A 1002 -35.78 22.06 -23.19
C PRO A 1002 -34.66 23.07 -22.90
N VAL A 1003 -33.46 22.58 -22.64
CA VAL A 1003 -32.25 23.39 -22.35
C VAL A 1003 -31.11 23.15 -23.34
N LEU A 1004 -31.06 21.96 -23.95
CA LEU A 1004 -30.20 21.66 -25.11
C LEU A 1004 -31.04 20.95 -26.15
N LYS A 1005 -30.84 21.29 -27.42
CA LYS A 1005 -31.48 20.64 -28.56
C LYS A 1005 -30.41 20.07 -29.49
N GLU A 1006 -30.67 18.89 -30.03
CA GLU A 1006 -29.75 18.19 -30.95
C GLU A 1006 -28.31 18.16 -30.42
N PHE A 1007 -28.16 17.88 -29.12
CA PHE A 1007 -26.86 17.91 -28.46
C PHE A 1007 -26.02 16.69 -28.86
N ASP A 1008 -24.86 16.94 -29.46
CA ASP A 1008 -23.83 15.95 -29.75
C ASP A 1008 -22.67 16.08 -28.76
N VAL A 1009 -22.48 15.05 -27.94
CA VAL A 1009 -21.44 15.03 -26.91
C VAL A 1009 -20.04 14.99 -27.53
N ASN A 1010 -19.85 14.25 -28.62
CA ASN A 1010 -18.54 14.04 -29.23
C ASN A 1010 -18.06 15.32 -29.92
N GLU A 1011 -18.94 15.98 -30.67
CA GLU A 1011 -18.61 17.25 -31.33
C GLU A 1011 -18.31 18.35 -30.32
N ASP A 1012 -19.11 18.46 -29.27
CA ASP A 1012 -19.00 19.54 -28.28
C ASP A 1012 -17.81 19.33 -27.31
N ALA A 1013 -17.48 18.09 -26.94
CA ALA A 1013 -16.30 17.78 -26.13
C ALA A 1013 -14.98 17.77 -26.94
N GLY A 1014 -15.07 17.78 -28.28
CA GLY A 1014 -13.93 17.70 -29.18
C GLY A 1014 -13.32 16.30 -29.28
N GLY A 1015 -14.13 15.25 -29.10
CA GLY A 1015 -13.73 13.86 -29.30
C GLY A 1015 -14.12 12.91 -28.16
N ARG A 1016 -13.74 11.63 -28.35
CA ARG A 1016 -13.94 10.54 -27.40
C ARG A 1016 -13.14 10.73 -26.12
N ASP A 1017 -13.66 10.23 -25.00
CA ASP A 1017 -13.02 10.24 -23.67
C ASP A 1017 -12.62 11.67 -23.22
N ARG A 1018 -13.35 12.67 -23.75
CA ARG A 1018 -13.28 14.07 -23.32
C ARG A 1018 -14.62 14.46 -22.69
N SER A 1019 -14.57 15.05 -21.51
CA SER A 1019 -15.73 15.53 -20.80
C SER A 1019 -16.13 16.93 -21.23
N VAL A 1020 -17.43 17.19 -21.22
CA VAL A 1020 -18.00 18.53 -21.39
C VAL A 1020 -19.07 18.79 -20.33
N THR A 1021 -19.09 20.02 -19.80
CA THR A 1021 -20.00 20.44 -18.74
C THR A 1021 -20.94 21.53 -19.23
N LYS A 1022 -22.25 21.36 -19.02
CA LYS A 1022 -23.28 22.35 -19.35
C LYS A 1022 -23.93 22.90 -18.08
N GLU A 1023 -23.78 24.20 -17.85
CA GLU A 1023 -24.30 24.92 -16.68
C GLU A 1023 -25.62 25.64 -17.00
N PHE A 1024 -26.60 25.49 -16.12
CA PHE A 1024 -27.91 26.13 -16.22
C PHE A 1024 -28.26 26.81 -14.89
N ARG A 1025 -28.45 28.12 -14.89
CA ARG A 1025 -28.79 28.93 -13.71
C ARG A 1025 -30.29 29.18 -13.59
N GLY A 1026 -30.75 29.50 -12.39
CA GLY A 1026 -32.13 29.90 -12.12
C GLY A 1026 -33.15 28.77 -12.23
N VAL A 1027 -32.72 27.50 -12.17
CA VAL A 1027 -33.62 26.34 -12.29
C VAL A 1027 -34.50 26.25 -11.05
N ARG A 1028 -35.82 26.35 -11.22
CA ARG A 1028 -36.78 26.43 -10.12
C ARG A 1028 -37.17 25.04 -9.63
N ILE A 1029 -36.71 24.65 -8.45
CA ILE A 1029 -36.89 23.31 -7.87
C ILE A 1029 -37.55 23.43 -6.49
N GLY A 1030 -38.72 22.80 -6.32
CA GLY A 1030 -39.45 22.77 -5.04
C GLY A 1030 -39.15 21.53 -4.19
N ARG A 1031 -39.03 20.36 -4.83
CA ARG A 1031 -38.77 19.08 -4.18
C ARG A 1031 -37.77 18.25 -4.98
N ASP A 1032 -38.12 17.96 -6.22
CA ASP A 1032 -37.37 17.06 -7.08
C ASP A 1032 -36.83 17.81 -8.30
N LEU A 1033 -35.55 17.60 -8.60
CA LEU A 1033 -34.95 17.91 -9.89
C LEU A 1033 -35.27 16.78 -10.87
N THR A 1034 -35.80 17.12 -12.05
CA THR A 1034 -36.01 16.17 -13.15
C THR A 1034 -35.16 16.58 -14.36
N VAL A 1035 -34.31 15.65 -14.81
CA VAL A 1035 -33.54 15.71 -16.05
C VAL A 1035 -34.14 14.71 -17.04
N THR A 1036 -34.41 15.13 -18.28
CA THR A 1036 -34.94 14.27 -19.34
C THR A 1036 -34.04 14.31 -20.56
N LEU A 1037 -33.76 13.14 -21.13
CA LEU A 1037 -32.90 12.93 -22.30
C LEU A 1037 -33.69 12.22 -23.40
N THR A 1038 -33.85 12.88 -24.55
CA THR A 1038 -34.69 12.40 -25.66
C THR A 1038 -33.86 12.30 -26.95
N PRO A 1039 -33.74 11.15 -27.63
CA PRO A 1039 -33.00 11.05 -28.90
C PRO A 1039 -33.56 12.00 -29.94
N ALA A 1040 -32.68 12.59 -30.74
CA ALA A 1040 -33.08 13.57 -31.76
C ALA A 1040 -33.85 12.94 -32.94
N GLY A 1041 -33.78 11.62 -33.17
CA GLY A 1041 -34.55 10.98 -34.24
C GLY A 1041 -34.08 9.57 -34.63
N PRO A 1042 -34.72 8.94 -35.65
CA PRO A 1042 -34.43 7.56 -36.09
C PRO A 1042 -33.02 7.37 -36.69
N ASP A 1043 -32.37 8.44 -37.14
CA ASP A 1043 -31.00 8.40 -37.68
C ASP A 1043 -29.91 8.37 -36.59
N THR A 1044 -30.29 8.55 -35.33
CA THR A 1044 -29.38 8.40 -34.18
C THR A 1044 -29.22 6.92 -33.84
N THR A 1045 -28.00 6.40 -33.94
CA THR A 1045 -27.75 4.96 -33.75
C THR A 1045 -27.42 4.57 -32.32
N SER A 1046 -27.28 5.56 -31.43
CA SER A 1046 -26.79 5.35 -30.06
C SER A 1046 -27.64 6.13 -29.06
N ALA A 1047 -27.95 5.51 -27.93
CA ALA A 1047 -28.87 6.06 -26.94
C ALA A 1047 -28.25 7.24 -26.14
N PRO A 1048 -29.02 8.13 -25.52
CA PRO A 1048 -28.48 9.25 -24.73
C PRO A 1048 -27.59 8.78 -23.58
N LEU A 1049 -26.72 9.66 -23.09
CA LEU A 1049 -25.88 9.38 -21.92
C LEU A 1049 -25.81 10.57 -20.97
N LEU A 1050 -25.41 10.29 -19.73
CA LEU A 1050 -25.11 11.30 -18.71
C LEU A 1050 -24.05 10.73 -17.75
N CYS A 1051 -23.06 11.53 -17.38
CA CYS A 1051 -22.00 11.15 -16.44
C CYS A 1051 -22.29 11.68 -15.03
N GLY A 1052 -22.63 12.97 -14.90
CA GLY A 1052 -22.83 13.59 -13.61
C GLY A 1052 -23.88 14.70 -13.59
N VAL A 1053 -24.46 14.91 -12.41
CA VAL A 1053 -25.37 16.02 -12.12
C VAL A 1053 -24.89 16.74 -10.87
N GLU A 1054 -24.47 17.99 -11.00
CA GLU A 1054 -24.20 18.88 -9.88
C GLU A 1054 -25.36 19.85 -9.68
N VAL A 1055 -25.74 20.07 -8.43
CA VAL A 1055 -26.80 21.01 -8.07
C VAL A 1055 -26.32 21.90 -6.93
N THR A 1056 -26.38 23.22 -7.10
CA THR A 1056 -26.07 24.21 -6.06
C THR A 1056 -27.20 25.23 -5.95
N ALA A 1057 -27.70 25.48 -4.75
CA ALA A 1057 -28.76 26.44 -4.48
C ALA A 1057 -28.25 27.88 -4.62
N GLU A 1058 -29.04 28.74 -5.26
CA GLU A 1058 -28.69 30.15 -5.47
C GLU A 1058 -29.18 31.04 -4.31
N GLY A 1059 -28.37 32.02 -3.94
CA GLY A 1059 -28.73 33.05 -2.96
C GLY A 1059 -28.83 32.58 -1.50
N TRP A 1060 -27.96 31.64 -1.10
CA TRP A 1060 -27.85 31.13 0.28
C TRP A 1060 -26.68 31.71 1.05
#